data_AF-A0A834NSU3-F1
#
_entry.id   AF-A0A834NSU3-F1
#
_cell.length_a   1.000
_cell.length_b   1.000
_cell.length_c   1.000
_cell.angle_alpha   90.00
_cell.angle_beta   90.00
_cell.angle_gamma   90.00
#
_symmetry.space_group_name_H-M   'P 1'
#
loop_
_entity.id
_entity.type
_entity.pdbx_description
1 polymer ?
#
loop_
_entity_poly.entity_id
_entity_poly.type
_entity_poly.pdbx_seq_one_letter_code
_entity_poly.pdbx_strand_id
1 'polypeptide(L)'
;MQDHDNNERNRDVWTDAFVVTTDANNLLEDNCLSEPSKQKHFSTILNVLHIYNDICPELLDTTLDVQPNLLFSGLNNLYDVDDDELIILRIKAIQFLLALDSSEFAPSKTTFAETFLFLSLLLNENSSMISSYAKAATKTLLNITGMFEGCHEQMDIWINGLCNVHDSVDKAEIINWLIKLIKITTKHMDKYVNMIIKAEESANADEVINANTLKNIFYELYIIEDKNEKDKNVKKFYMQSATSISPILCCAIHKLKMTSTSVLLQYISYILVHTLHYQVNPEPLIYLITDIQDLQAEKYLLSWCPNNNPISIPKIFSSMNIMHRLSKALMKNSTILQLNELFTGDIKLIFKYENEEVIVNHTLSTYEIIVLLKMSTFYFTHDIRKNNLNEVKFNNYKRVIICLLNIANTVTSEDNSTFVQNFVKTIFSHPVILQYFSFYRDENAIGSRITNLILDICQIVIDEYKLSITDLLTPYKDKAILQIEKMVHKSHDQCTSTYKNIVMLLEQLQFTAGDIVYLLSTLSKLEKNMFMLKNTSSLSICGYIFPKLLQLLYNENIRSAHSEVSKLDTHFVKKAFSYLIFLKQHHVSDINLWETALQEYLYYFPHNIAAIDTNTFKSILRKNIEVTNAQLISFLLSRNRGPPVSSILPYADYVAQFTLIIRNWTRALLSRKLSTSSVARTQLCPLLRERTSYYSLVHRKTTFVDSEIVVPCPQEGRENQRHLGCLATVSSHH
;
A
#
# COMPACT_ATOMS: atom_id res chain seq x y z
N MET A 1 -10.24 -13.25 14.49
CA MET A 1 -9.04 -14.06 14.18
C MET A 1 -7.90 -13.68 15.13
N GLN A 2 -7.58 -12.38 15.30
CA GLN A 2 -6.68 -11.90 16.38
C GLN A 2 -7.07 -12.35 17.80
N ASP A 3 -8.37 -12.39 18.14
CA ASP A 3 -8.80 -12.87 19.47
C ASP A 3 -8.62 -14.38 19.70
N HIS A 4 -8.46 -15.16 18.63
CA HIS A 4 -8.28 -16.61 18.73
C HIS A 4 -6.79 -16.96 18.87
N ASP A 5 -5.92 -16.25 18.13
CA ASP A 5 -4.46 -16.38 18.23
C ASP A 5 -3.93 -15.88 19.59
N ASN A 6 -4.51 -14.81 20.13
CA ASN A 6 -4.18 -14.31 21.47
C ASN A 6 -4.61 -15.28 22.58
N ASN A 7 -5.71 -16.02 22.39
CA ASN A 7 -6.19 -17.01 23.35
C ASN A 7 -5.38 -18.31 23.35
N GLU A 8 -4.86 -18.74 22.19
CA GLU A 8 -3.95 -19.90 22.11
C GLU A 8 -2.57 -19.57 22.71
N ARG A 9 -1.95 -18.43 22.36
CA ARG A 9 -0.71 -17.96 23.02
C ARG A 9 -0.88 -17.81 24.54
N ASN A 10 -2.03 -17.30 25.00
CA ASN A 10 -2.34 -17.19 26.44
C ASN A 10 -2.33 -18.56 27.12
N ARG A 11 -2.99 -19.56 26.52
CA ARG A 11 -3.08 -20.89 27.13
C ARG A 11 -1.71 -21.54 27.23
N ASP A 12 -0.87 -21.39 26.21
CA ASP A 12 0.47 -21.99 26.18
C ASP A 12 1.40 -21.36 27.23
N VAL A 13 1.40 -20.03 27.39
CA VAL A 13 2.22 -19.34 28.42
C VAL A 13 1.78 -19.69 29.84
N TRP A 14 0.46 -19.78 30.09
CA TRP A 14 -0.07 -20.26 31.37
C TRP A 14 0.24 -21.73 31.61
N THR A 15 0.20 -22.56 30.58
CA THR A 15 0.54 -23.98 30.69
C THR A 15 2.02 -24.14 30.99
N ASP A 16 2.91 -23.41 30.33
CA ASP A 16 4.35 -23.41 30.59
C ASP A 16 4.75 -22.85 31.97
N ALA A 17 3.93 -21.95 32.55
CA ALA A 17 4.12 -21.41 33.90
C ALA A 17 3.93 -22.46 35.00
N PHE A 18 3.10 -23.48 34.73
CA PHE A 18 2.65 -24.46 35.72
C PHE A 18 2.91 -25.92 35.32
N VAL A 19 3.43 -26.19 34.10
CA VAL A 19 3.78 -27.54 33.66
C VAL A 19 5.23 -27.88 34.02
N VAL A 20 5.33 -28.87 34.90
CA VAL A 20 6.55 -29.54 35.33
C VAL A 20 7.15 -30.29 34.13
N THR A 21 8.41 -30.03 33.82
CA THR A 21 9.16 -30.77 32.79
C THR A 21 9.32 -32.22 33.23
N THR A 22 8.51 -33.14 32.72
CA THR A 22 8.78 -34.56 32.80
C THR A 22 9.84 -34.92 31.76
N ASP A 23 11.09 -35.06 32.20
CA ASP A 23 12.11 -35.74 31.40
C ASP A 23 11.64 -37.18 31.13
N ALA A 24 11.27 -37.45 29.89
CA ALA A 24 10.64 -38.69 29.46
C ALA A 24 11.56 -39.94 29.50
N ASN A 25 12.75 -39.87 30.10
CA ASN A 25 13.75 -40.94 30.03
C ASN A 25 14.14 -41.58 31.37
N ASN A 26 13.60 -41.16 32.52
CA ASN A 26 13.89 -41.80 33.81
C ASN A 26 12.61 -42.22 34.53
N LEU A 27 11.97 -43.29 34.04
CA LEU A 27 10.95 -44.02 34.78
C LEU A 27 11.63 -45.13 35.58
N LEU A 28 12.23 -44.79 36.72
CA LEU A 28 12.48 -45.72 37.84
C LEU A 28 12.70 -44.90 39.12
N GLU A 29 11.72 -44.99 40.03
CA GLU A 29 11.83 -44.81 41.50
C GLU A 29 12.46 -43.51 42.05
N ASP A 30 11.70 -42.41 42.00
CA ASP A 30 11.36 -41.55 43.15
C ASP A 30 10.56 -40.34 42.62
N ASN A 31 9.31 -40.18 43.04
CA ASN A 31 8.43 -39.07 42.63
C ASN A 31 8.80 -37.76 43.36
N CYS A 32 10.03 -37.28 43.19
CA CYS A 32 10.36 -35.89 43.47
C CYS A 32 10.10 -35.10 42.18
N LEU A 33 8.89 -34.52 42.08
CA LEU A 33 8.59 -33.50 41.08
C LEU A 33 9.69 -32.43 41.16
N SER A 34 10.52 -32.29 40.12
CA SER A 34 11.54 -31.26 40.11
C SER A 34 10.86 -29.89 40.10
N GLU A 35 11.09 -29.09 41.14
CA GLU A 35 10.65 -27.68 41.13
C GLU A 35 11.19 -27.00 39.87
N PRO A 36 10.36 -26.24 39.13
CA PRO A 36 10.88 -25.45 38.02
C PRO A 36 11.96 -24.52 38.57
N SER A 37 13.07 -24.36 37.85
CA SER A 37 14.15 -23.47 38.28
C SER A 37 13.56 -22.09 38.61
N LYS A 38 14.02 -21.47 39.71
CA LYS A 38 13.56 -20.14 40.14
C LYS A 38 13.59 -19.12 38.99
N GLN A 39 14.54 -19.31 38.08
CA GLN A 39 14.70 -18.59 36.83
C GLN A 39 13.55 -18.80 35.83
N LYS A 40 13.20 -20.05 35.47
CA LYS A 40 12.09 -20.33 34.55
C LYS A 40 10.78 -19.80 35.14
N HIS A 41 10.62 -19.93 36.45
CA HIS A 41 9.50 -19.38 37.19
C HIS A 41 9.44 -17.84 37.09
N PHE A 42 10.56 -17.15 37.36
CA PHE A 42 10.62 -15.68 37.29
C PHE A 42 10.44 -15.13 35.86
N SER A 43 11.07 -15.75 34.85
CA SER A 43 10.88 -15.41 33.44
C SER A 43 9.41 -15.54 33.04
N THR A 44 8.75 -16.60 33.50
CA THR A 44 7.35 -16.84 33.17
C THR A 44 6.42 -15.87 33.89
N ILE A 45 6.70 -15.55 35.16
CA ILE A 45 5.98 -14.48 35.89
C ILE A 45 6.10 -13.16 35.15
N LEU A 46 7.30 -12.76 34.70
CA LEU A 46 7.48 -11.53 33.94
C LEU A 46 6.72 -11.56 32.61
N ASN A 47 6.74 -12.68 31.88
CA ASN A 47 5.98 -12.81 30.63
C ASN A 47 4.47 -12.68 30.88
N VAL A 48 3.94 -13.32 31.93
CA VAL A 48 2.52 -13.23 32.30
C VAL A 48 2.17 -11.79 32.69
N LEU A 49 3.02 -11.11 33.46
CA LEU A 49 2.81 -9.72 33.84
C LEU A 49 2.83 -8.76 32.65
N HIS A 50 3.72 -8.98 31.68
CA HIS A 50 3.73 -8.24 30.41
C HIS A 50 2.43 -8.45 29.63
N ILE A 51 1.95 -9.69 29.52
CA ILE A 51 0.68 -10.00 28.87
C ILE A 51 -0.50 -9.32 29.58
N TYR A 52 -0.51 -9.31 30.92
CA TYR A 52 -1.54 -8.60 31.68
C TYR A 52 -1.51 -7.09 31.43
N ASN A 53 -0.33 -6.49 31.33
CA ASN A 53 -0.19 -5.09 30.99
C ASN A 53 -0.75 -4.77 29.59
N ASP A 54 -0.56 -5.67 28.63
CA ASP A 54 -1.04 -5.49 27.26
C ASP A 54 -2.56 -5.67 27.14
N ILE A 55 -3.17 -6.58 27.91
CA ILE A 55 -4.60 -6.92 27.81
C ILE A 55 -5.47 -6.09 28.75
N CYS A 56 -5.02 -5.88 29.99
CA CYS A 56 -5.81 -5.23 31.03
C CYS A 56 -4.90 -4.45 32.01
N PRO A 57 -4.32 -3.32 31.56
CA PRO A 57 -3.38 -2.54 32.37
C PRO A 57 -4.00 -2.03 33.69
N GLU A 58 -5.33 -1.81 33.71
CA GLU A 58 -6.09 -1.39 34.89
C GLU A 58 -5.96 -2.36 36.09
N LEU A 59 -5.69 -3.65 35.85
CA LEU A 59 -5.47 -4.63 36.93
C LEU A 59 -4.10 -4.49 37.58
N LEU A 60 -3.14 -3.88 36.89
CA LEU A 60 -1.80 -3.61 37.40
C LEU A 60 -1.70 -2.20 38.03
N ASP A 61 -2.66 -1.32 37.74
CA ASP A 61 -2.77 0.06 38.25
C ASP A 61 -3.16 0.14 39.75
N THR A 62 -3.09 -0.98 40.47
CA THR A 62 -3.14 -0.95 41.94
C THR A 62 -1.87 -0.29 42.45
N THR A 63 -2.01 0.73 43.30
CA THR A 63 -0.95 1.52 43.95
C THR A 63 0.15 0.68 44.59
N LEU A 64 1.03 0.10 43.80
CA LEU A 64 2.21 -0.61 44.25
C LEU A 64 3.31 0.42 44.40
N ASP A 65 3.80 0.60 45.62
CA ASP A 65 5.04 1.33 45.88
C ASP A 65 6.20 0.43 45.39
N VAL A 66 6.39 0.42 44.07
CA VAL A 66 7.38 -0.44 43.43
C VAL A 66 8.74 0.19 43.62
N GLN A 67 9.65 -0.56 44.25
CA GLN A 67 11.04 -0.16 44.40
C GLN A 67 11.89 -0.91 43.36
N PRO A 68 12.25 -0.29 42.21
CA PRO A 68 13.07 -0.91 41.18
C PRO A 68 14.36 -1.52 41.73
N ASN A 69 14.97 -0.84 42.70
CA ASN A 69 16.20 -1.26 43.35
C ASN A 69 16.05 -2.60 44.09
N LEU A 70 14.88 -2.88 44.68
CA LEU A 70 14.61 -4.15 45.34
C LEU A 70 14.58 -5.29 44.30
N LEU A 71 13.88 -5.08 43.18
CA LEU A 71 13.79 -6.05 42.09
C LEU A 71 15.17 -6.35 41.48
N PHE A 72 15.95 -5.30 41.20
CA PHE A 72 17.30 -5.46 40.65
C PHE A 72 18.27 -6.11 41.65
N SER A 73 18.16 -5.81 42.95
CA SER A 73 18.95 -6.47 43.98
C SER A 73 18.59 -7.95 44.14
N GLY A 74 17.30 -8.30 44.00
CA GLY A 74 16.82 -9.68 44.02
C GLY A 74 17.31 -10.49 42.81
N LEU A 75 17.35 -9.87 41.63
CA LEU A 75 17.92 -10.46 40.42
C LEU A 75 19.41 -10.79 40.58
N ASN A 76 20.19 -9.88 41.17
CA ASN A 76 21.62 -10.10 41.39
C ASN A 76 21.92 -11.23 42.41
N ASN A 77 20.93 -11.67 43.19
CA ASN A 77 21.05 -12.74 44.16
C ASN A 77 20.59 -14.11 43.62
N LEU A 78 20.26 -14.21 42.32
CA LEU A 78 19.97 -15.49 41.67
C LEU A 78 21.29 -16.25 41.45
N TYR A 79 21.43 -17.40 42.12
CA TYR A 79 22.54 -18.34 41.91
C TYR A 79 22.17 -19.34 40.80
N ASP A 80 23.18 -19.89 40.12
CA ASP A 80 23.04 -20.91 39.05
C ASP A 80 22.26 -20.46 37.79
N VAL A 81 22.35 -19.17 37.42
CA VAL A 81 21.82 -18.64 36.16
C VAL A 81 22.98 -18.18 35.28
N ASP A 82 22.92 -18.51 33.99
CA ASP A 82 23.91 -18.05 33.01
C ASP A 82 23.90 -16.51 32.88
N ASP A 83 25.07 -15.91 32.64
CA ASP A 83 25.22 -14.45 32.59
C ASP A 83 24.32 -13.81 31.50
N ASP A 84 24.17 -14.45 30.33
CA ASP A 84 23.33 -13.95 29.24
C ASP A 84 21.84 -14.01 29.62
N GLU A 85 21.43 -15.07 30.30
CA GLU A 85 20.06 -15.24 30.77
C GLU A 85 19.71 -14.24 31.88
N LEU A 86 20.65 -13.97 32.79
CA LEU A 86 20.50 -12.94 33.82
C LEU A 86 20.33 -11.55 33.18
N ILE A 87 21.10 -11.25 32.13
CA ILE A 87 20.97 -9.99 31.37
C ILE A 87 19.57 -9.89 30.75
N ILE A 88 19.07 -10.95 30.11
CA ILE A 88 17.72 -10.97 29.51
C ILE A 88 16.65 -10.73 30.58
N LEU A 89 16.73 -11.42 31.72
CA LEU A 89 15.80 -11.23 32.84
C LEU A 89 15.82 -9.78 33.34
N ARG A 90 17.00 -9.17 33.45
CA ARG A 90 17.15 -7.77 33.84
C ARG A 90 16.53 -6.81 32.83
N ILE A 91 16.70 -7.05 31.53
CA ILE A 91 16.06 -6.22 30.49
C ILE A 91 14.53 -6.37 30.56
N LYS A 92 14.01 -7.59 30.68
CA LYS A 92 12.56 -7.82 30.82
C LYS A 92 11.97 -7.15 32.06
N ALA A 93 12.69 -7.20 33.17
CA ALA A 93 12.31 -6.51 34.40
C ALA A 93 12.27 -4.98 34.21
N ILE A 94 13.27 -4.40 33.54
CA ILE A 94 13.27 -2.97 33.16
C ILE A 94 12.04 -2.64 32.32
N GLN A 95 11.75 -3.43 31.28
CA GLN A 95 10.58 -3.19 30.41
C GLN A 95 9.27 -3.23 31.20
N PHE A 96 9.12 -4.18 32.12
CA PHE A 96 7.92 -4.28 32.96
C PHE A 96 7.77 -3.06 33.87
N LEU A 97 8.86 -2.66 34.53
CA LEU A 97 8.86 -1.49 35.41
C LEU A 97 8.59 -0.19 34.64
N LEU A 98 9.10 -0.07 33.40
CA LEU A 98 8.81 1.08 32.54
C LEU A 98 7.33 1.19 32.19
N ALA A 99 6.65 0.05 31.99
CA ALA A 99 5.22 0.00 31.71
C ALA A 99 4.38 0.31 32.95
N LEU A 100 4.79 -0.20 34.11
CA LEU A 100 4.06 -0.06 35.38
C LEU A 100 4.21 1.32 36.01
N ASP A 101 5.44 1.84 36.12
CA ASP A 101 5.71 3.19 36.66
C ASP A 101 6.85 3.87 35.89
N SER A 102 6.48 4.47 34.76
CA SER A 102 7.41 5.26 33.94
C SER A 102 8.04 6.46 34.69
N SER A 103 7.43 6.92 35.79
CA SER A 103 7.91 8.07 36.56
C SER A 103 9.19 7.76 37.33
N GLU A 104 9.45 6.50 37.69
CA GLU A 104 10.73 6.03 38.26
C GLU A 104 11.90 6.15 37.30
N PHE A 105 11.61 6.23 36.00
CA PHE A 105 12.59 6.41 34.95
C PHE A 105 12.56 7.83 34.38
N ALA A 106 12.07 8.82 35.14
CA ALA A 106 12.18 10.22 34.74
C ALA A 106 13.68 10.62 34.58
N PRO A 107 14.06 11.40 33.55
CA PRO A 107 15.45 11.81 33.29
C PRO A 107 16.17 12.54 34.43
N SER A 108 15.44 13.04 35.42
CA SER A 108 15.99 13.65 36.63
C SER A 108 16.50 12.63 37.65
N LYS A 109 15.99 11.39 37.64
CA LYS A 109 16.32 10.31 38.59
C LYS A 109 17.60 9.57 38.19
N THR A 110 18.28 8.98 39.17
CA THR A 110 19.50 8.18 38.96
C THR A 110 19.20 6.86 38.24
N THR A 111 18.05 6.26 38.52
CA THR A 111 17.54 5.03 37.89
C THR A 111 17.55 5.14 36.36
N PHE A 112 17.16 6.30 35.81
CA PHE A 112 17.22 6.54 34.37
C PHE A 112 18.64 6.45 33.83
N ALA A 113 19.60 7.15 34.45
CA ALA A 113 20.98 7.19 33.99
C ALA A 113 21.65 5.81 34.05
N GLU A 114 21.44 5.07 35.14
CA GLU A 114 21.96 3.71 35.33
C GLU A 114 21.35 2.73 34.31
N THR A 115 20.03 2.81 34.11
CA THR A 115 19.32 1.96 33.14
C THR A 115 19.74 2.27 31.71
N PHE A 116 19.81 3.55 31.34
CA PHE A 116 20.23 3.95 30.00
C PHE A 116 21.67 3.54 29.70
N LEU A 117 22.58 3.69 30.67
CA LEU A 117 23.96 3.23 30.56
C LEU A 117 24.02 1.71 30.35
N PHE A 118 23.34 0.95 31.20
CA PHE A 118 23.27 -0.52 31.12
C PHE A 118 22.78 -0.97 29.74
N LEU A 119 21.61 -0.47 29.29
CA LEU A 119 21.04 -0.85 28.01
C LEU A 119 21.91 -0.42 26.82
N SER A 120 22.52 0.77 26.88
CA SER A 120 23.36 1.30 25.79
C SER A 120 24.63 0.48 25.57
N LEU A 121 25.21 -0.07 26.63
CA LEU A 121 26.37 -0.95 26.53
C LEU A 121 26.01 -2.25 25.79
N LEU A 122 24.81 -2.77 26.02
CA LEU A 122 24.31 -4.03 25.44
C LEU A 122 23.85 -3.95 23.97
N LEU A 123 23.75 -2.76 23.38
CA LEU A 123 23.23 -2.57 22.02
C LEU A 123 24.00 -3.32 20.93
N ASN A 124 25.28 -3.63 21.16
CA ASN A 124 26.18 -4.33 20.22
C ASN A 124 26.67 -5.68 20.74
N GLU A 125 25.97 -6.26 21.72
CA GLU A 125 26.34 -7.59 22.20
C GLU A 125 26.32 -8.63 21.08
N ASN A 126 27.23 -9.61 21.18
CA ASN A 126 27.36 -10.67 20.17
C ASN A 126 26.08 -11.53 20.10
N SER A 127 25.35 -11.62 21.20
CA SER A 127 24.04 -12.25 21.26
C SER A 127 22.99 -11.38 20.57
N SER A 128 22.49 -11.86 19.41
CA SER A 128 21.44 -11.19 18.64
C SER A 128 20.16 -10.97 19.44
N MET A 129 19.86 -11.89 20.37
CA MET A 129 18.71 -11.81 21.26
C MET A 129 18.86 -10.68 22.30
N ILE A 130 20.00 -10.59 22.98
CA ILE A 130 20.29 -9.54 23.97
C ILE A 130 20.25 -8.16 23.31
N SER A 131 20.92 -8.00 22.17
CA SER A 131 20.93 -6.74 21.41
C SER A 131 19.51 -6.32 21.02
N SER A 132 18.66 -7.25 20.57
CA SER A 132 17.27 -7.01 20.22
C SER A 132 16.45 -6.49 21.42
N TYR A 133 16.51 -7.20 22.55
CA TYR A 133 15.80 -6.77 23.77
C TYR A 133 16.32 -5.43 24.30
N ALA A 134 17.64 -5.22 24.30
CA ALA A 134 18.24 -3.97 24.72
C ALA A 134 17.79 -2.79 23.84
N LYS A 135 17.71 -2.98 22.52
CA LYS A 135 17.16 -1.98 21.59
C LYS A 135 15.71 -1.65 21.91
N ALA A 136 14.85 -2.66 22.09
CA ALA A 136 13.44 -2.46 22.42
C ALA A 136 13.24 -1.72 23.76
N ALA A 137 13.97 -2.12 24.80
CA ALA A 137 13.95 -1.46 26.10
C ALA A 137 14.48 -0.01 26.03
N THR A 138 15.55 0.22 25.25
CA THR A 138 16.12 1.57 25.05
C THR A 138 15.12 2.48 24.34
N LYS A 139 14.43 1.98 23.29
CA LYS A 139 13.37 2.74 22.61
C LYS A 139 12.27 3.14 23.59
N THR A 140 11.79 2.19 24.39
CA THR A 140 10.73 2.43 25.39
C THR A 140 11.15 3.49 26.40
N LEU A 141 12.37 3.37 26.94
CA LEU A 141 12.96 4.32 27.88
C LEU A 141 13.08 5.74 27.29
N LEU A 142 13.51 5.86 26.03
CA LEU A 142 13.59 7.15 25.34
C LEU A 142 12.22 7.73 25.00
N ASN A 143 11.23 6.90 24.68
CA ASN A 143 9.88 7.35 24.31
C ASN A 143 9.17 8.05 25.48
N ILE A 144 9.36 7.56 26.71
CA ILE A 144 8.81 8.16 27.95
C ILE A 144 9.27 9.60 28.17
N THR A 145 10.41 10.00 27.61
CA THR A 145 10.94 11.36 27.80
C THR A 145 10.19 12.44 27.00
N GLY A 146 9.36 12.04 26.02
CA GLY A 146 8.64 12.96 25.13
C GLY A 146 9.52 13.73 24.12
N MET A 147 10.84 13.62 24.18
CA MET A 147 11.76 14.44 23.35
C MET A 147 11.82 14.05 21.86
N PHE A 148 11.01 13.06 21.45
CA PHE A 148 10.87 12.59 20.08
C PHE A 148 9.40 12.61 19.62
N GLU A 149 8.52 13.29 20.35
CA GLU A 149 7.12 13.43 19.97
C GLU A 149 7.02 14.04 18.55
N GLY A 150 6.26 13.37 17.66
CA GLY A 150 6.15 13.75 16.25
C GLY A 150 7.34 13.31 15.36
N CYS A 151 8.38 12.70 15.92
CA CYS A 151 9.54 12.20 15.17
C CYS A 151 10.10 10.88 15.74
N HIS A 152 9.23 10.00 16.25
CA HIS A 152 9.61 8.73 16.89
C HIS A 152 10.55 7.86 16.05
N GLU A 153 10.39 7.88 14.71
CA GLU A 153 11.27 7.15 13.78
C GLU A 153 12.75 7.56 13.90
N GLN A 154 13.04 8.75 14.42
CA GLN A 154 14.41 9.20 14.63
C GLN A 154 15.10 8.55 15.81
N MET A 155 14.39 7.96 16.77
CA MET A 155 15.04 7.24 17.89
C MET A 155 16.00 6.17 17.39
N ASP A 156 15.60 5.48 16.31
CA ASP A 156 16.42 4.47 15.67
C ASP A 156 17.73 5.03 15.14
N ILE A 157 17.76 6.30 14.71
CA ILE A 157 19.00 6.96 14.30
C ILE A 157 19.97 7.08 15.48
N TRP A 158 19.48 7.50 16.65
CA TRP A 158 20.33 7.67 17.84
C TRP A 158 20.86 6.34 18.36
N ILE A 159 19.98 5.34 18.45
CA ILE A 159 20.32 3.98 18.92
C ILE A 159 21.29 3.31 17.95
N ASN A 160 21.03 3.33 16.64
CA ASN A 160 21.94 2.73 15.66
C ASN A 160 23.24 3.53 15.51
N GLY A 161 23.22 4.84 15.76
CA GLY A 161 24.44 5.63 15.90
C GLY A 161 25.35 5.07 16.99
N LEU A 162 24.79 4.72 18.17
CA LEU A 162 25.55 4.11 19.27
C LEU A 162 26.05 2.72 18.89
N CYS A 163 25.26 1.99 18.09
CA CYS A 163 25.65 0.69 17.56
C CYS A 163 26.87 0.78 16.61
N ASN A 164 27.12 1.93 16.00
CA ASN A 164 28.26 2.11 15.09
C ASN A 164 29.56 2.50 15.80
N VAL A 165 29.53 2.72 17.13
CA VAL A 165 30.71 3.07 17.92
C VAL A 165 31.28 1.80 18.55
N HIS A 166 32.43 1.37 18.04
CA HIS A 166 33.09 0.13 18.48
C HIS A 166 34.08 0.34 19.63
N ASP A 167 34.70 1.52 19.72
CA ASP A 167 35.61 1.82 20.82
C ASP A 167 34.84 2.04 22.12
N SER A 168 35.21 1.31 23.17
CA SER A 168 34.49 1.33 24.45
C SER A 168 34.62 2.67 25.20
N VAL A 169 35.73 3.39 25.03
CA VAL A 169 35.98 4.68 25.68
C VAL A 169 35.14 5.75 24.99
N ASP A 170 35.18 5.79 23.66
CA ASP A 170 34.36 6.68 22.84
C ASP A 170 32.86 6.44 23.10
N LYS A 171 32.45 5.17 23.17
CA LYS A 171 31.06 4.79 23.46
C LYS A 171 30.63 5.27 24.85
N ALA A 172 31.47 5.09 25.87
CA ALA A 172 31.18 5.57 27.22
C ALA A 172 31.11 7.11 27.30
N GLU A 173 31.97 7.82 26.56
CA GLU A 173 31.90 9.29 26.45
C GLU A 173 30.55 9.73 25.87
N ILE A 174 30.14 9.14 24.74
CA ILE A 174 28.87 9.46 24.08
C ILE A 174 27.68 9.15 24.99
N ILE A 175 27.66 7.99 25.65
CA ILE A 175 26.55 7.61 26.55
C ILE A 175 26.42 8.62 27.69
N ASN A 176 27.53 8.96 28.36
CA ASN A 176 27.52 9.94 29.44
C ASN A 176 27.09 11.33 28.98
N TRP A 177 27.48 11.71 27.77
CA TRP A 177 27.05 12.95 27.15
C TRP A 177 25.55 12.93 26.81
N LEU A 178 25.02 11.83 26.27
CA LEU A 178 23.60 11.64 25.99
C LEU A 178 22.75 11.71 27.25
N ILE A 179 23.14 11.05 28.35
CA ILE A 179 22.42 11.13 29.63
C ILE A 179 22.29 12.60 30.07
N LYS A 180 23.38 13.37 29.99
CA LYS A 180 23.37 14.81 30.30
C LYS A 180 22.47 15.58 29.34
N LEU A 181 22.52 15.29 28.04
CA LEU A 181 21.65 15.93 27.05
C LEU A 181 20.17 15.66 27.29
N ILE A 182 19.78 14.43 27.56
CA ILE A 182 18.39 14.04 27.80
C ILE A 182 17.86 14.80 29.02
N LYS A 183 18.64 14.85 30.11
CA LYS A 183 18.29 15.62 31.31
C LYS A 183 18.13 17.12 31.03
N ILE A 184 19.00 17.71 30.20
CA ILE A 184 18.93 19.14 29.86
C ILE A 184 17.76 19.43 28.92
N THR A 185 17.53 18.56 27.92
CA THR A 185 16.47 18.69 26.93
C THR A 185 15.11 18.66 27.63
N THR A 186 14.88 17.65 28.48
CA THR A 186 13.61 17.53 29.23
C THR A 186 13.37 18.70 30.17
N LYS A 187 14.42 19.23 30.83
CA LYS A 187 14.31 20.42 31.68
C LYS A 187 13.99 21.70 30.90
N HIS A 188 14.40 21.79 29.64
CA HIS A 188 14.30 23.00 28.81
C HIS A 188 13.58 22.73 27.49
N MET A 189 12.55 21.88 27.50
CA MET A 189 11.85 21.43 26.29
C MET A 189 11.34 22.61 25.46
N ASP A 190 10.65 23.56 26.10
CA ASP A 190 10.11 24.76 25.44
C ASP A 190 11.18 25.58 24.71
N LYS A 191 12.38 25.66 25.27
CA LYS A 191 13.50 26.39 24.63
C LYS A 191 13.85 25.73 23.30
N TYR A 192 13.96 24.40 23.27
CA TYR A 192 14.39 23.66 22.09
C TYR A 192 13.27 23.53 21.05
N VAL A 193 12.01 23.41 21.48
CA VAL A 193 10.85 23.53 20.58
C VAL A 193 10.82 24.91 19.92
N ASN A 194 11.02 25.99 20.68
CA ASN A 194 11.10 27.35 20.13
C ASN A 194 12.27 27.54 19.14
N MET A 195 13.38 26.80 19.32
CA MET A 195 14.47 26.82 18.34
C MET A 195 14.07 26.18 17.01
N ILE A 196 13.27 25.11 17.03
CA ILE A 196 12.73 24.47 15.82
C ILE A 196 11.80 25.44 15.10
N ILE A 197 10.85 26.05 15.82
CA ILE A 197 9.91 27.03 15.26
C ILE A 197 10.66 28.18 14.57
N LYS A 198 11.67 28.76 15.22
CA LYS A 198 12.49 29.83 14.63
C LYS A 198 13.26 29.39 13.38
N ALA A 199 13.74 28.15 13.35
CA ALA A 199 14.41 27.60 12.18
C ALA A 199 13.44 27.42 11.00
N GLU A 200 12.21 26.96 11.28
CA GLU A 200 11.14 26.87 10.27
C GLU A 200 10.73 28.24 9.75
N GLU A 201 10.56 29.24 10.63
CA GLU A 201 10.23 30.61 10.24
C GLU A 201 11.31 31.24 9.35
N SER A 202 12.58 31.00 9.68
CA SER A 202 13.73 31.52 8.93
C SER A 202 13.85 30.87 7.55
N ALA A 203 13.60 29.57 7.44
CA ALA A 203 13.61 28.84 6.17
C ALA A 203 12.46 29.25 5.23
N ASN A 204 11.26 29.45 5.78
CA ASN A 204 10.07 29.79 4.99
C ASN A 204 10.08 31.23 4.41
N ALA A 205 11.04 32.08 4.80
CA ALA A 205 11.15 33.44 4.29
C ALA A 205 11.54 33.52 2.80
N ASP A 206 12.31 32.54 2.30
CA ASP A 206 12.83 32.53 0.93
C ASP A 206 12.06 31.59 -0.04
N GLU A 207 11.33 30.58 0.46
CA GLU A 207 10.59 29.58 -0.34
C GLU A 207 9.04 29.78 -0.38
N VAL A 208 8.59 31.03 -0.32
CA VAL A 208 7.15 31.41 -0.31
C VAL A 208 6.32 30.78 -1.45
N ILE A 209 6.95 30.37 -2.56
CA ILE A 209 6.27 29.83 -3.74
C ILE A 209 5.94 28.33 -3.60
N ASN A 210 6.78 27.51 -2.95
CA ASN A 210 6.55 26.07 -2.81
C ASN A 210 5.71 25.70 -1.57
N ALA A 211 5.95 26.39 -0.45
CA ALA A 211 5.19 26.17 0.78
C ALA A 211 3.70 26.56 0.62
N ASN A 212 3.42 27.63 -0.14
CA ASN A 212 2.04 28.02 -0.47
C ASN A 212 1.35 26.98 -1.37
N THR A 213 2.09 26.34 -2.29
CA THR A 213 1.52 25.32 -3.18
C THR A 213 1.16 24.03 -2.42
N LEU A 214 2.01 23.59 -1.47
CA LEU A 214 1.69 22.47 -0.59
C LEU A 214 0.54 22.77 0.38
N LYS A 215 0.54 23.97 1.00
CA LYS A 215 -0.57 24.43 1.85
C LYS A 215 -1.88 24.50 1.07
N ASN A 216 -1.86 24.93 -0.20
CA ASN A 216 -3.03 24.97 -1.05
C ASN A 216 -3.56 23.57 -1.37
N ILE A 217 -2.70 22.57 -1.61
CA ILE A 217 -3.13 21.18 -1.82
C ILE A 217 -3.78 20.63 -0.57
N PHE A 218 -3.19 20.84 0.61
CA PHE A 218 -3.78 20.37 1.86
C PHE A 218 -5.06 21.12 2.23
N TYR A 219 -5.14 22.42 1.94
CA TYR A 219 -6.36 23.20 2.11
C TYR A 219 -7.46 22.73 1.15
N GLU A 220 -7.12 22.45 -0.11
CA GLU A 220 -8.05 21.87 -1.08
C GLU A 220 -8.55 20.48 -0.64
N LEU A 221 -7.69 19.64 -0.07
CA LEU A 221 -8.05 18.32 0.47
C LEU A 221 -8.91 18.43 1.74
N TYR A 222 -8.58 19.36 2.64
CA TYR A 222 -9.32 19.62 3.87
C TYR A 222 -10.76 20.12 3.60
N ILE A 223 -10.96 20.92 2.54
CA ILE A 223 -12.30 21.36 2.12
C ILE A 223 -13.19 20.19 1.69
N ILE A 224 -12.64 19.08 1.19
CA ILE A 224 -13.45 17.89 0.83
C ILE A 224 -13.98 17.21 2.08
N GLU A 225 -13.17 17.12 3.14
CA GLU A 225 -13.59 16.53 4.41
C GLU A 225 -14.76 17.32 5.04
N ASP A 226 -14.72 18.65 4.93
CA ASP A 226 -15.79 19.54 5.43
C ASP A 226 -17.09 19.43 4.61
N LYS A 227 -17.03 19.04 3.34
CA LYS A 227 -18.24 18.75 2.53
C LYS A 227 -18.88 17.41 2.86
N ASN A 228 -18.12 16.49 3.45
CA ASN A 228 -18.59 15.19 3.90
C ASN A 228 -18.94 15.20 5.39
N GLU A 229 -19.58 16.29 5.86
CA GLU A 229 -20.17 16.46 7.19
C GLU A 229 -21.07 15.25 7.55
N LYS A 230 -20.51 14.26 8.25
CA LYS A 230 -21.23 13.33 9.14
C LYS A 230 -20.35 12.46 10.02
N ASP A 231 -19.06 12.29 9.76
CA ASP A 231 -18.16 11.59 10.68
C ASP A 231 -17.26 12.57 11.43
N LYS A 232 -17.58 12.78 12.72
CA LYS A 232 -16.80 13.59 13.69
C LYS A 232 -15.45 12.97 14.08
N ASN A 233 -14.99 11.95 13.39
CA ASN A 233 -13.63 11.43 13.52
C ASN A 233 -12.81 12.06 12.42
N VAL A 234 -12.23 13.23 12.69
CA VAL A 234 -11.21 13.86 11.84
C VAL A 234 -10.14 12.82 11.55
N LYS A 235 -10.20 12.13 10.40
CA LYS A 235 -9.12 11.26 9.94
C LYS A 235 -7.98 12.19 9.61
N LYS A 236 -7.15 12.52 10.60
CA LYS A 236 -5.89 13.25 10.37
C LYS A 236 -5.16 12.52 9.25
N PHE A 237 -5.06 13.15 8.09
CA PHE A 237 -4.24 12.63 6.99
C PHE A 237 -2.85 12.31 7.55
N TYR A 238 -2.41 11.06 7.40
CA TYR A 238 -1.07 10.64 7.84
C TYR A 238 -0.01 11.18 6.87
N MET A 239 0.15 12.50 6.83
CA MET A 239 1.17 13.17 6.04
C MET A 239 2.37 13.49 6.89
N GLN A 240 3.55 13.26 6.32
CA GLN A 240 4.81 13.61 6.95
C GLN A 240 4.89 15.13 7.14
N SER A 241 5.32 15.57 8.32
CA SER A 241 5.56 16.97 8.60
C SER A 241 6.67 17.53 7.68
N ALA A 242 6.58 18.81 7.34
CA ALA A 242 7.60 19.46 6.51
C ALA A 242 8.99 19.37 7.16
N THR A 243 9.01 19.49 8.48
CA THR A 243 10.18 19.42 9.34
C THR A 243 9.96 18.35 10.40
N SER A 244 10.97 17.52 10.58
CA SER A 244 11.00 16.46 11.58
C SER A 244 12.29 16.65 12.35
N ILE A 245 12.32 17.49 13.38
CA ILE A 245 13.52 17.73 14.18
C ILE A 245 13.15 17.48 15.63
N SER A 246 13.92 16.63 16.30
CA SER A 246 13.71 16.34 17.72
C SER A 246 14.30 17.45 18.60
N PRO A 247 13.63 17.85 19.71
CA PRO A 247 14.21 18.76 20.71
C PRO A 247 15.60 18.35 21.20
N ILE A 248 15.88 17.05 21.34
CA ILE A 248 17.21 16.56 21.74
C ILE A 248 18.29 16.89 20.71
N LEU A 249 17.96 16.88 19.40
CA LEU A 249 18.91 17.27 18.36
C LEU A 249 19.27 18.76 18.47
N CYS A 250 18.29 19.63 18.71
CA CYS A 250 18.55 21.06 18.96
C CYS A 250 19.42 21.27 20.21
N CYS A 251 19.17 20.50 21.28
CA CYS A 251 20.01 20.54 22.47
C CYS A 251 21.44 20.09 22.18
N ALA A 252 21.61 18.99 21.44
CA ALA A 252 22.90 18.47 21.03
C ALA A 252 23.69 19.49 20.21
N ILE A 253 23.06 20.07 19.18
CA ILE A 253 23.64 21.14 18.34
C ILE A 253 24.08 22.33 19.20
N HIS A 254 23.21 22.82 20.09
CA HIS A 254 23.52 23.94 20.97
C HIS A 254 24.68 23.62 21.93
N LYS A 255 24.82 22.37 22.39
CA LYS A 255 25.91 21.95 23.27
C LYS A 255 27.23 21.76 22.54
N LEU A 256 27.21 21.26 21.31
CA LEU A 256 28.41 21.15 20.50
C LEU A 256 29.05 22.51 20.20
N LYS A 257 28.26 23.58 20.06
CA LYS A 257 28.78 24.95 19.92
C LYS A 257 29.59 25.42 21.15
N MET A 258 29.40 24.80 22.31
CA MET A 258 30.11 25.14 23.56
C MET A 258 31.28 24.20 23.84
N THR A 259 31.05 22.90 23.66
CA THR A 259 32.00 21.84 23.98
C THR A 259 31.86 20.73 22.93
N SER A 260 32.91 20.52 22.15
CA SER A 260 32.96 19.51 21.10
C SER A 260 34.24 18.69 21.20
N THR A 261 34.10 17.37 21.22
CA THR A 261 35.20 16.43 20.97
C THR A 261 35.03 15.82 19.58
N SER A 262 36.10 15.28 19.00
CA SER A 262 36.04 14.64 17.68
C SER A 262 35.02 13.50 17.62
N VAL A 263 34.92 12.72 18.70
CA VAL A 263 33.99 11.60 18.86
C VAL A 263 32.54 12.09 18.83
N LEU A 264 32.23 13.14 19.59
CA LEU A 264 30.88 13.73 19.61
C LEU A 264 30.50 14.35 18.26
N LEU A 265 31.45 15.02 17.59
CA LEU A 265 31.24 15.58 16.25
C LEU A 265 31.00 14.48 15.21
N GLN A 266 31.69 13.33 15.30
CA GLN A 266 31.46 12.18 14.42
C GLN A 266 30.08 11.56 14.65
N TYR A 267 29.72 11.31 15.91
CA TYR A 267 28.42 10.75 16.29
C TYR A 267 27.26 11.66 15.85
N ILE A 268 27.36 12.97 16.05
CA ILE A 268 26.33 13.91 15.61
C ILE A 268 26.33 14.11 14.09
N SER A 269 27.47 14.01 13.41
CA SER A 269 27.51 13.99 11.94
C SER A 269 26.65 12.85 11.40
N TYR A 270 26.71 11.66 11.99
CA TYR A 270 25.84 10.54 11.63
C TYR A 270 24.37 10.87 11.86
N ILE A 271 24.01 11.35 13.05
CA ILE A 271 22.62 11.70 13.37
C ILE A 271 22.07 12.76 12.41
N LEU A 272 22.84 13.80 12.10
CA LEU A 272 22.44 14.88 11.21
C LEU A 272 22.22 14.40 9.77
N VAL A 273 23.11 13.55 9.23
CA VAL A 273 22.96 13.00 7.87
C VAL A 273 21.67 12.20 7.76
N HIS A 274 21.41 11.32 8.72
CA HIS A 274 20.20 10.51 8.68
C HIS A 274 18.96 11.38 8.94
N THR A 275 18.99 12.30 9.89
CA THR A 275 17.87 13.22 10.16
C THR A 275 17.54 14.07 8.94
N LEU A 276 18.53 14.50 8.16
CA LEU A 276 18.33 15.22 6.92
C LEU A 276 17.42 14.45 5.95
N HIS A 277 17.63 13.13 5.81
CA HIS A 277 16.82 12.29 4.90
C HIS A 277 15.38 12.08 5.38
N TYR A 278 15.07 12.43 6.63
CA TYR A 278 13.72 12.45 7.16
C TYR A 278 13.04 13.82 6.97
N GLN A 279 13.72 14.80 6.38
CA GLN A 279 13.11 16.11 6.13
C GLN A 279 12.41 16.14 4.77
N VAL A 280 11.27 16.83 4.71
CA VAL A 280 10.69 17.27 3.43
C VAL A 280 11.31 18.61 3.02
N ASN A 281 11.49 19.53 3.97
CA ASN A 281 12.30 20.74 3.81
C ASN A 281 13.62 20.61 4.60
N PRO A 282 14.78 20.50 3.94
CA PRO A 282 16.06 20.39 4.63
C PRO A 282 16.54 21.69 5.31
N GLU A 283 16.02 22.85 4.90
CA GLU A 283 16.54 24.16 5.31
C GLU A 283 16.49 24.42 6.84
N PRO A 284 15.42 24.08 7.59
CA PRO A 284 15.40 24.30 9.04
C PRO A 284 16.52 23.53 9.74
N LEU A 285 16.82 22.30 9.30
CA LEU A 285 17.93 21.54 9.86
C LEU A 285 19.29 22.17 9.51
N ILE A 286 19.45 22.62 8.26
CA ILE A 286 20.67 23.28 7.80
C ILE A 286 20.90 24.61 8.55
N TYR A 287 19.84 25.37 8.81
CA TYR A 287 19.90 26.61 9.58
C TYR A 287 20.45 26.39 11.00
N LEU A 288 20.06 25.29 11.66
CA LEU A 288 20.51 25.02 13.03
C LEU A 288 22.02 24.74 13.13
N ILE A 289 22.64 24.21 12.07
CA ILE A 289 24.02 23.71 12.08
C ILE A 289 25.08 24.70 11.56
N THR A 290 24.69 25.88 11.05
CA THR A 290 25.60 26.82 10.35
C THR A 290 26.81 27.28 11.17
N ASP A 291 26.74 27.19 12.50
CA ASP A 291 27.80 27.68 13.40
C ASP A 291 28.57 26.56 14.10
N ILE A 292 28.43 25.30 13.67
CA ILE A 292 29.19 24.18 14.23
C ILE A 292 30.51 24.03 13.46
N GLN A 293 31.63 24.26 14.14
CA GLN A 293 32.97 24.07 13.56
C GLN A 293 33.34 22.58 13.50
N ASP A 294 34.15 22.21 12.51
CA ASP A 294 34.76 20.87 12.34
C ASP A 294 33.77 19.70 12.21
N LEU A 295 32.51 19.97 11.84
CA LEU A 295 31.52 18.93 11.63
C LEU A 295 31.83 18.14 10.35
N GLN A 296 32.13 16.84 10.47
CA GLN A 296 32.54 15.99 9.35
C GLN A 296 31.50 15.96 8.21
N ALA A 297 30.21 16.03 8.55
CA ALA A 297 29.12 16.05 7.59
C ALA A 297 28.79 17.44 7.00
N GLU A 298 29.43 18.52 7.46
CA GLU A 298 29.05 19.91 7.14
C GLU A 298 28.91 20.15 5.63
N LYS A 299 29.94 19.82 4.84
CA LYS A 299 29.94 20.00 3.38
C LYS A 299 28.77 19.29 2.72
N TYR A 300 28.42 18.10 3.21
CA TYR A 300 27.29 17.36 2.68
C TYR A 300 25.97 18.01 3.06
N LEU A 301 25.76 18.35 4.33
CA LEU A 301 24.53 18.98 4.80
C LEU A 301 24.27 20.31 4.08
N LEU A 302 25.30 21.17 3.96
CA LEU A 302 25.22 22.44 3.24
C LEU A 302 24.99 22.28 1.73
N SER A 303 25.38 21.15 1.13
CA SER A 303 25.16 20.90 -0.31
C SER A 303 23.69 20.80 -0.70
N TRP A 304 22.80 20.56 0.28
CA TRP A 304 21.36 20.42 0.08
C TRP A 304 20.59 21.75 0.13
N CYS A 305 21.27 22.87 0.37
CA CYS A 305 20.67 24.20 0.21
C CYS A 305 20.15 24.41 -1.24
N PRO A 306 19.15 25.29 -1.45
CA PRO A 306 18.57 25.55 -2.77
C PRO A 306 19.59 25.90 -3.85
N ASN A 307 20.58 26.73 -3.51
CA ASN A 307 21.57 27.27 -4.44
C ASN A 307 22.80 26.38 -4.65
N ASN A 308 22.91 25.27 -3.90
CA ASN A 308 24.06 24.39 -3.94
C ASN A 308 23.78 23.12 -4.77
N ASN A 309 24.85 22.54 -5.29
CA ASN A 309 24.79 21.23 -5.94
C ASN A 309 24.99 20.15 -4.88
N PRO A 310 24.07 19.16 -4.78
CA PRO A 310 24.22 18.06 -3.85
C PRO A 310 25.52 17.28 -4.09
N ILE A 311 26.17 16.87 -3.00
CA ILE A 311 27.35 15.98 -3.04
C ILE A 311 27.00 14.61 -2.44
N SER A 312 27.85 13.61 -2.68
CA SER A 312 27.67 12.29 -2.08
C SER A 312 27.90 12.33 -0.56
N ILE A 313 27.15 11.50 0.18
CA ILE A 313 27.30 11.31 1.64
C ILE A 313 28.77 11.02 1.98
N PRO A 314 29.37 11.65 3.00
CA PRO A 314 30.69 11.31 3.47
C PRO A 314 30.66 9.97 4.22
N LYS A 315 31.76 9.21 4.14
CA LYS A 315 31.91 7.97 4.92
C LYS A 315 32.29 8.31 6.36
N ILE A 316 31.28 8.58 7.20
CA ILE A 316 31.45 8.95 8.62
C ILE A 316 31.82 7.71 9.46
N PHE A 317 31.06 6.62 9.28
CA PHE A 317 31.37 5.30 9.83
C PHE A 317 31.66 4.29 8.72
N SER A 318 32.37 3.23 9.07
CA SER A 318 32.61 2.09 8.18
C SER A 318 31.31 1.44 7.72
N SER A 319 30.30 1.34 8.61
CA SER A 319 28.97 0.79 8.35
C SER A 319 28.17 1.57 7.30
N MET A 320 28.47 2.85 7.07
CA MET A 320 27.82 3.66 6.04
C MET A 320 28.32 3.38 4.61
N ASN A 321 29.14 2.35 4.39
CA ASN A 321 29.74 2.07 3.07
C ASN A 321 28.67 1.89 1.97
N ILE A 322 27.58 1.17 2.27
CA ILE A 322 26.48 0.95 1.32
C ILE A 322 25.78 2.26 0.98
N MET A 323 25.44 3.05 2.01
CA MET A 323 24.86 4.39 1.87
C MET A 323 25.72 5.33 1.02
N HIS A 324 27.02 5.39 1.33
CA HIS A 324 27.98 6.21 0.58
C HIS A 324 28.00 5.83 -0.91
N ARG A 325 28.10 4.53 -1.21
CA ARG A 325 28.14 4.00 -2.58
C ARG A 325 26.83 4.28 -3.32
N LEU A 326 25.68 4.01 -2.70
CA LEU A 326 24.38 4.26 -3.30
C LEU A 326 24.15 5.76 -3.52
N SER A 327 24.52 6.61 -2.55
CA SER A 327 24.44 8.07 -2.71
C SER A 327 25.27 8.56 -3.89
N LYS A 328 26.50 8.04 -4.07
CA LYS A 328 27.35 8.40 -5.22
C LYS A 328 26.70 7.98 -6.54
N ALA A 329 26.10 6.79 -6.57
CA ALA A 329 25.43 6.23 -7.73
C ALA A 329 24.16 7.01 -8.14
N LEU A 330 23.31 7.37 -7.18
CA LEU A 330 22.07 8.13 -7.42
C LEU A 330 22.32 9.58 -7.88
N MET A 331 23.44 10.17 -7.48
CA MET A 331 23.80 11.56 -7.84
C MET A 331 24.27 11.74 -9.30
N LYS A 332 24.58 10.65 -10.03
CA LYS A 332 25.09 10.76 -11.41
C LYS A 332 23.98 10.85 -12.45
N ASN A 333 24.10 11.84 -13.34
CA ASN A 333 23.08 12.16 -14.35
C ASN A 333 23.06 11.20 -15.57
N SER A 334 24.13 10.44 -15.81
CA SER A 334 24.40 9.80 -17.11
C SER A 334 24.47 8.27 -17.09
N THR A 335 24.43 7.62 -15.92
CA THR A 335 24.62 6.17 -15.81
C THR A 335 23.32 5.50 -15.38
N ILE A 336 22.75 4.68 -16.25
CA ILE A 336 21.65 3.78 -15.89
C ILE A 336 22.22 2.72 -14.94
N LEU A 337 21.63 2.58 -13.76
CA LEU A 337 22.02 1.52 -12.83
C LEU A 337 21.63 0.17 -13.44
N GLN A 338 22.63 -0.59 -13.89
CA GLN A 338 22.45 -1.96 -14.36
C GLN A 338 22.29 -2.86 -13.12
N LEU A 339 21.03 -3.15 -12.77
CA LEU A 339 20.68 -4.18 -11.81
C LEU A 339 20.73 -5.51 -12.57
N ASN A 340 21.78 -6.29 -12.34
CA ASN A 340 22.00 -7.48 -13.17
C ASN A 340 21.21 -8.71 -12.71
N GLU A 341 20.62 -8.72 -11.51
CA GLU A 341 19.83 -9.86 -11.04
C GLU A 341 18.61 -9.36 -10.24
N LEU A 342 17.43 -9.45 -10.85
CA LEU A 342 16.14 -9.44 -10.15
C LEU A 342 15.73 -10.90 -9.97
N PHE A 343 16.07 -11.42 -8.79
CA PHE A 343 15.49 -12.58 -8.09
C PHE A 343 15.42 -13.94 -8.81
N THR A 344 16.44 -14.78 -8.53
CA THR A 344 16.27 -16.23 -8.31
C THR A 344 17.13 -16.68 -7.13
N GLY A 345 16.50 -17.13 -6.04
CA GLY A 345 17.13 -17.94 -4.97
C GLY A 345 18.02 -17.20 -3.97
N ASP A 346 18.99 -16.41 -4.43
CA ASP A 346 19.99 -15.74 -3.59
C ASP A 346 19.91 -14.22 -3.77
N ILE A 347 19.34 -13.50 -2.80
CA ILE A 347 18.99 -12.08 -2.98
C ILE A 347 20.25 -11.21 -2.82
N LYS A 348 20.89 -10.87 -3.94
CA LYS A 348 22.00 -9.91 -4.01
C LYS A 348 21.65 -8.82 -5.01
N LEU A 349 21.60 -7.57 -4.56
CA LEU A 349 21.50 -6.41 -5.44
C LEU A 349 22.90 -6.01 -5.88
N ILE A 350 23.27 -6.45 -7.07
CA ILE A 350 24.53 -6.07 -7.71
C ILE A 350 24.24 -4.94 -8.69
N PHE A 351 24.80 -3.75 -8.44
CA PHE A 351 24.83 -2.69 -9.44
C PHE A 351 26.26 -2.37 -9.84
N LYS A 352 26.51 -2.34 -11.15
CA LYS A 352 27.78 -1.90 -11.70
C LYS A 352 27.76 -0.40 -11.95
N TYR A 353 28.84 0.25 -11.56
CA TYR A 353 29.03 1.69 -11.68
C TYR A 353 30.51 1.99 -11.89
N GLU A 354 30.88 2.63 -13.01
CA GLU A 354 32.28 3.01 -13.33
C GLU A 354 33.32 1.88 -13.13
N ASN A 355 32.98 0.65 -13.55
CA ASN A 355 33.76 -0.58 -13.33
C ASN A 355 33.87 -1.04 -11.86
N GLU A 356 33.24 -0.34 -10.92
CA GLU A 356 33.03 -0.81 -9.55
C GLU A 356 31.71 -1.60 -9.49
N GLU A 357 31.76 -2.79 -8.92
CA GLU A 357 30.59 -3.59 -8.63
C GLU A 357 30.18 -3.34 -7.18
N VAL A 358 29.01 -2.74 -6.98
CA VAL A 358 28.43 -2.55 -5.67
C VAL A 358 27.43 -3.66 -5.43
N ILE A 359 27.76 -4.51 -4.47
CA ILE A 359 26.92 -5.61 -4.03
C ILE A 359 26.23 -5.18 -2.74
N VAL A 360 24.90 -5.15 -2.76
CA VAL A 360 24.03 -5.02 -1.61
C VAL A 360 23.47 -6.41 -1.34
N ASN A 361 23.97 -7.08 -0.30
CA ASN A 361 23.55 -8.43 0.05
C ASN A 361 22.19 -8.42 0.79
N HIS A 362 21.47 -9.54 0.78
CA HIS A 362 20.25 -9.78 1.59
C HIS A 362 20.43 -9.58 3.11
N THR A 363 21.66 -9.39 3.61
CA THR A 363 21.96 -9.23 5.03
C THR A 363 21.60 -7.85 5.59
N LEU A 364 20.88 -7.00 4.83
CA LEU A 364 20.44 -5.71 5.32
C LEU A 364 19.44 -5.90 6.46
N SER A 365 19.70 -5.21 7.58
CA SER A 365 18.73 -5.06 8.66
C SER A 365 17.53 -4.21 8.23
N THR A 366 16.41 -4.35 8.93
CA THR A 366 15.21 -3.51 8.73
C THR A 366 15.54 -2.01 8.80
N TYR A 367 16.43 -1.62 9.72
CA TYR A 367 16.92 -0.25 9.85
C TYR A 367 17.67 0.23 8.60
N GLU A 368 18.59 -0.56 8.07
CA GLU A 368 19.34 -0.19 6.86
C GLU A 368 18.42 -0.05 5.64
N ILE A 369 17.42 -0.91 5.50
CA ILE A 369 16.42 -0.82 4.44
C ILE A 369 15.66 0.52 4.52
N ILE A 370 15.16 0.88 5.71
CA ILE A 370 14.41 2.13 5.93
C ILE A 370 15.30 3.36 5.69
N VAL A 371 16.55 3.33 6.17
CA VAL A 371 17.49 4.43 5.95
C VAL A 371 17.78 4.62 4.45
N LEU A 372 18.02 3.54 3.70
CA LEU A 372 18.26 3.61 2.26
C LEU A 372 17.01 4.11 1.52
N LEU A 373 15.82 3.72 1.96
CA LEU A 373 14.56 4.23 1.44
C LEU A 373 14.40 5.73 1.69
N LYS A 374 14.63 6.20 2.93
CA LYS A 374 14.52 7.62 3.30
C LYS A 374 15.50 8.47 2.49
N MET A 375 16.75 8.04 2.36
CA MET A 375 17.75 8.69 1.51
C MET A 375 17.28 8.76 0.05
N SER A 376 16.83 7.63 -0.52
CA SER A 376 16.40 7.56 -1.92
C SER A 376 15.17 8.43 -2.19
N THR A 377 14.22 8.45 -1.25
CA THR A 377 13.00 9.27 -1.32
C THR A 377 13.32 10.75 -1.17
N PHE A 378 14.22 11.11 -0.26
CA PHE A 378 14.72 12.48 -0.08
C PHE A 378 15.39 12.99 -1.37
N TYR A 379 16.28 12.19 -1.98
CA TYR A 379 16.97 12.58 -3.21
C TYR A 379 16.00 12.73 -4.38
N PHE A 380 15.08 11.76 -4.50
CA PHE A 380 14.04 11.77 -5.53
C PHE A 380 13.15 13.02 -5.43
N THR A 381 12.64 13.33 -4.24
CA THR A 381 11.74 14.46 -4.03
C THR A 381 12.45 15.81 -4.13
N HIS A 382 13.73 15.87 -3.78
CA HIS A 382 14.57 17.05 -4.01
C HIS A 382 14.82 17.31 -5.50
N ASP A 383 15.15 16.27 -6.27
CA ASP A 383 15.32 16.40 -7.73
C ASP A 383 14.02 16.83 -8.43
N ILE A 384 12.86 16.42 -7.91
CA ILE A 384 11.55 16.91 -8.35
C ILE A 384 11.42 18.42 -8.07
N ARG A 385 11.68 18.84 -6.82
CA ARG A 385 11.56 20.25 -6.41
C ARG A 385 12.50 21.17 -7.18
N LYS A 386 13.72 20.73 -7.48
CA LYS A 386 14.70 21.47 -8.29
C LYS A 386 14.48 21.36 -9.81
N ASN A 387 13.43 20.66 -10.25
CA ASN A 387 13.17 20.37 -11.67
C ASN A 387 14.37 19.73 -12.40
N ASN A 388 15.15 18.92 -11.68
CA ASN A 388 16.37 18.25 -12.16
C ASN A 388 16.15 16.75 -12.45
N LEU A 389 14.90 16.28 -12.39
CA LEU A 389 14.53 14.88 -12.58
C LEU A 389 14.43 14.51 -14.08
N ASN A 390 15.52 13.99 -14.65
CA ASN A 390 15.52 13.37 -15.97
C ASN A 390 15.03 11.91 -15.93
N GLU A 391 14.85 11.29 -17.11
CA GLU A 391 14.34 9.92 -17.23
C GLU A 391 15.28 8.88 -16.63
N VAL A 392 16.59 9.04 -16.81
CA VAL A 392 17.61 8.13 -16.27
C VAL A 392 17.58 8.13 -14.75
N LYS A 393 17.57 9.32 -14.14
CA LYS A 393 17.44 9.50 -12.68
C LYS A 393 16.15 8.91 -12.15
N PHE A 394 15.02 9.21 -12.79
CA PHE A 394 13.73 8.66 -12.40
C PHE A 394 13.77 7.13 -12.39
N ASN A 395 14.28 6.51 -13.47
CA ASN A 395 14.41 5.07 -13.56
C ASN A 395 15.35 4.50 -12.49
N ASN A 396 16.44 5.20 -12.16
CA ASN A 396 17.34 4.80 -11.08
C ASN A 396 16.64 4.83 -9.71
N TYR A 397 15.93 5.91 -9.37
CA TYR A 397 15.17 6.00 -8.12
C TYR A 397 14.07 4.93 -8.05
N LYS A 398 13.28 4.78 -9.12
CA LYS A 398 12.22 3.76 -9.23
C LYS A 398 12.79 2.36 -8.99
N ARG A 399 13.90 2.02 -9.66
CA ARG A 399 14.57 0.73 -9.52
C ARG A 399 15.01 0.47 -8.08
N VAL A 400 15.68 1.45 -7.44
CA VAL A 400 16.13 1.31 -6.05
C VAL A 400 14.96 1.13 -5.09
N ILE A 401 13.90 1.93 -5.22
CA ILE A 401 12.70 1.85 -4.37
C ILE A 401 12.03 0.47 -4.51
N ILE A 402 11.79 0.00 -5.73
CA ILE A 402 11.17 -1.31 -5.98
C ILE A 402 12.06 -2.45 -5.45
N CYS A 403 13.38 -2.36 -5.64
CA CYS A 403 14.30 -3.35 -5.09
C CYS A 403 14.28 -3.39 -3.57
N LEU A 404 14.29 -2.24 -2.90
CA LEU A 404 14.21 -2.16 -1.44
C LEU A 404 12.87 -2.71 -0.92
N LEU A 405 11.77 -2.48 -1.64
CA LEU A 405 10.46 -3.05 -1.32
C LEU A 405 10.49 -4.58 -1.40
N ASN A 406 11.09 -5.14 -2.45
CA ASN A 406 11.22 -6.59 -2.60
C ASN A 406 12.12 -7.20 -1.51
N ILE A 407 13.21 -6.52 -1.12
CA ILE A 407 14.05 -6.96 0.01
C ILE A 407 13.26 -6.85 1.34
N ALA A 408 12.45 -5.81 1.52
CA ALA A 408 11.66 -5.63 2.73
C ALA A 408 10.69 -6.81 2.96
N ASN A 409 10.15 -7.39 1.88
CA ASN A 409 9.28 -8.55 1.95
C ASN A 409 10.00 -9.87 2.30
N THR A 410 11.31 -9.95 2.04
CA THR A 410 12.09 -11.20 2.22
C THR A 410 12.78 -11.29 3.57
N VAL A 411 12.82 -10.19 4.34
CA VAL A 411 13.24 -10.22 5.75
C VAL A 411 12.28 -11.14 6.50
N THR A 412 12.73 -12.22 7.14
CA THR A 412 11.90 -13.29 7.70
C THR A 412 11.45 -13.04 9.14
N SER A 413 10.74 -11.94 9.42
CA SER A 413 10.16 -11.71 10.76
C SER A 413 8.67 -12.08 10.80
N GLU A 414 8.15 -12.50 11.96
CA GLU A 414 6.71 -12.76 12.16
C GLU A 414 5.82 -11.52 11.84
N ASP A 415 6.42 -10.32 11.76
CA ASP A 415 5.82 -9.00 11.51
C ASP A 415 6.05 -8.44 10.08
N ASN A 416 6.28 -9.29 9.08
CA ASN A 416 6.59 -8.81 7.72
C ASN A 416 5.53 -7.87 7.12
N SER A 417 4.25 -8.11 7.41
CA SER A 417 3.15 -7.29 6.91
C SER A 417 3.20 -5.86 7.46
N THR A 418 3.48 -5.70 8.76
CA THR A 418 3.55 -4.39 9.41
C THR A 418 4.82 -3.64 8.99
N PHE A 419 5.94 -4.33 8.78
CA PHE A 419 7.16 -3.72 8.25
C PHE A 419 6.96 -3.19 6.83
N VAL A 420 6.39 -3.99 5.92
CA VAL A 420 6.10 -3.55 4.54
C VAL A 420 5.07 -2.41 4.52
N GLN A 421 4.05 -2.43 5.38
CA GLN A 421 3.13 -1.31 5.52
C GLN A 421 3.85 -0.02 5.95
N ASN A 422 4.76 -0.09 6.93
CA ASN A 422 5.57 1.06 7.37
C ASN A 422 6.53 1.56 6.26
N PHE A 423 7.10 0.64 5.48
CA PHE A 423 7.90 0.97 4.31
C PHE A 423 7.08 1.79 3.30
N VAL A 424 5.91 1.29 2.91
CA VAL A 424 5.03 1.96 1.94
C VAL A 424 4.51 3.30 2.50
N LYS A 425 4.19 3.33 3.79
CA LYS A 425 3.79 4.57 4.50
C LYS A 425 4.84 5.66 4.36
N THR A 426 6.13 5.35 4.40
CA THR A 426 7.22 6.32 4.20
C THR A 426 7.14 7.02 2.83
N ILE A 427 6.66 6.33 1.80
CA ILE A 427 6.53 6.89 0.44
C ILE A 427 5.21 7.66 0.32
N PHE A 428 4.09 7.04 0.72
CA PHE A 428 2.75 7.60 0.51
C PHE A 428 2.39 8.76 1.45
N SER A 429 3.06 8.87 2.60
CA SER A 429 2.92 10.04 3.48
C SER A 429 3.73 11.25 3.00
N HIS A 430 4.52 11.14 1.92
CA HIS A 430 5.40 12.22 1.50
C HIS A 430 4.64 13.32 0.72
N PRO A 431 4.59 14.56 1.21
CA PRO A 431 3.75 15.63 0.64
C PRO A 431 4.12 16.00 -0.81
N VAL A 432 5.42 15.98 -1.16
CA VAL A 432 5.87 16.24 -2.55
C VAL A 432 5.39 15.14 -3.52
N ILE A 433 5.36 13.87 -3.08
CA ILE A 433 4.89 12.78 -3.93
C ILE A 433 3.40 12.94 -4.18
N LEU A 434 2.63 13.24 -3.12
CA LEU A 434 1.22 13.58 -3.26
C LEU A 434 1.02 14.82 -4.15
N GLN A 435 1.85 15.86 -4.04
CA GLN A 435 1.74 17.09 -4.83
C GLN A 435 1.81 16.84 -6.33
N TYR A 436 2.73 16.00 -6.77
CA TYR A 436 2.91 15.71 -8.19
C TYR A 436 2.13 14.48 -8.68
N PHE A 437 1.50 13.72 -7.79
CA PHE A 437 0.54 12.69 -8.20
C PHE A 437 -0.55 13.31 -9.08
N SER A 438 -0.82 12.68 -10.21
CA SER A 438 -1.85 13.13 -11.14
C SER A 438 -2.61 11.94 -11.70
N PHE A 439 -3.89 11.85 -11.32
CA PHE A 439 -4.84 10.86 -11.79
C PHE A 439 -5.00 10.86 -13.31
N TYR A 440 -4.73 11.99 -13.96
CA TYR A 440 -4.70 12.10 -15.42
C TYR A 440 -3.47 12.82 -15.93
N ARG A 441 -3.24 12.73 -17.23
CA ARG A 441 -2.05 13.34 -17.86
C ARG A 441 -2.09 14.85 -17.68
N ASP A 442 -1.28 15.30 -16.74
CA ASP A 442 -0.82 16.67 -16.68
C ASP A 442 0.18 16.89 -17.83
N GLU A 443 0.29 18.11 -18.34
CA GLU A 443 1.33 18.48 -19.33
C GLU A 443 2.74 18.21 -18.77
N ASN A 444 2.85 18.09 -17.45
CA ASN A 444 4.04 17.76 -16.71
C ASN A 444 4.42 16.26 -16.80
N ALA A 445 5.51 15.96 -17.51
CA ALA A 445 6.10 14.62 -17.59
C ALA A 445 6.43 14.00 -16.21
N ILE A 446 6.69 14.82 -15.19
CA ILE A 446 7.00 14.38 -13.83
C ILE A 446 5.77 13.73 -13.17
N GLY A 447 4.58 14.31 -13.35
CA GLY A 447 3.37 13.80 -12.70
C GLY A 447 2.96 12.41 -13.21
N SER A 448 3.10 12.17 -14.51
CA SER A 448 2.89 10.84 -15.10
C SER A 448 3.88 9.80 -14.55
N ARG A 449 5.16 10.17 -14.43
CA ARG A 449 6.21 9.30 -13.86
C ARG A 449 5.91 8.91 -12.41
N ILE A 450 5.52 9.87 -11.57
CA ILE A 450 5.18 9.62 -10.16
C ILE A 450 3.94 8.74 -10.03
N THR A 451 2.93 9.01 -10.86
CA THR A 451 1.70 8.21 -10.87
C THR A 451 1.98 6.75 -11.26
N ASN A 452 2.86 6.52 -12.23
CA ASN A 452 3.30 5.17 -12.59
C ASN A 452 4.12 4.51 -11.47
N LEU A 453 4.99 5.25 -10.76
CA LEU A 453 5.71 4.71 -9.60
C LEU A 453 4.74 4.25 -8.49
N ILE A 454 3.72 5.06 -8.20
CA ILE A 454 2.68 4.71 -7.21
C ILE A 454 1.92 3.46 -7.65
N LEU A 455 1.53 3.37 -8.93
CA LEU A 455 0.89 2.19 -9.49
C LEU A 455 1.74 0.93 -9.33
N ASP A 456 3.03 1.01 -9.67
CA ASP A 456 3.94 -0.14 -9.57
C ASP A 456 4.09 -0.60 -8.11
N ILE A 457 4.18 0.33 -7.16
CA ILE A 457 4.23 0.01 -5.73
C ILE A 457 2.90 -0.64 -5.28
N CYS A 458 1.75 -0.08 -5.69
CA CYS A 458 0.44 -0.64 -5.35
C CYS A 458 0.29 -2.06 -5.92
N GLN A 459 0.69 -2.28 -7.17
CA GLN A 459 0.64 -3.58 -7.82
C GLN A 459 1.43 -4.64 -7.04
N ILE A 460 2.65 -4.31 -6.60
CA ILE A 460 3.47 -5.23 -5.80
C ILE A 460 2.80 -5.50 -4.44
N VAL A 461 2.37 -4.45 -3.74
CA VAL A 461 1.86 -4.57 -2.35
C VAL A 461 0.49 -5.24 -2.29
N ILE A 462 -0.43 -4.88 -3.19
CA ILE A 462 -1.80 -5.37 -3.22
C ILE A 462 -1.88 -6.72 -3.92
N ASP A 463 -1.25 -6.88 -5.09
CA ASP A 463 -1.44 -8.09 -5.89
C ASP A 463 -0.42 -9.19 -5.56
N GLU A 464 0.85 -8.84 -5.31
CA GLU A 464 1.86 -9.84 -4.93
C GLU A 464 1.82 -10.14 -3.43
N TYR A 465 1.71 -9.12 -2.57
CA TYR A 465 1.78 -9.31 -1.11
C TYR A 465 0.42 -9.40 -0.42
N LYS A 466 -0.69 -9.11 -1.12
CA LYS A 466 -2.07 -9.17 -0.59
C LYS A 466 -2.27 -8.30 0.67
N LEU A 467 -1.53 -7.20 0.78
CA LEU A 467 -1.63 -6.28 1.90
C LEU A 467 -2.67 -5.20 1.63
N SER A 468 -3.52 -4.95 2.61
CA SER A 468 -4.41 -3.78 2.58
C SER A 468 -3.63 -2.51 2.94
N ILE A 469 -3.74 -1.50 2.09
CA ILE A 469 -3.12 -0.17 2.26
C ILE A 469 -4.13 0.96 2.08
N THR A 470 -5.43 0.68 2.28
CA THR A 470 -6.53 1.61 2.02
C THR A 470 -6.36 2.95 2.74
N ASP A 471 -5.97 2.92 4.01
CA ASP A 471 -5.79 4.15 4.80
C ASP A 471 -4.62 5.01 4.26
N LEU A 472 -3.56 4.38 3.75
CA LEU A 472 -2.41 5.09 3.17
C LEU A 472 -2.75 5.76 1.83
N LEU A 473 -3.70 5.20 1.08
CA LEU A 473 -4.12 5.71 -0.23
C LEU A 473 -5.20 6.80 -0.15
N THR A 474 -5.77 7.05 1.04
CA THR A 474 -6.86 8.03 1.23
C THR A 474 -6.52 9.41 0.63
N PRO A 475 -5.36 10.02 0.89
CA PRO A 475 -5.03 11.33 0.31
C PRO A 475 -4.94 11.33 -1.23
N TYR A 476 -4.48 10.22 -1.81
CA TYR A 476 -4.38 10.05 -3.26
C TYR A 476 -5.77 9.86 -3.89
N LYS A 477 -6.64 9.11 -3.21
CA LYS A 477 -8.04 8.93 -3.58
C LYS A 477 -8.76 10.28 -3.59
N ASP A 478 -8.63 11.07 -2.53
CA ASP A 478 -9.29 12.37 -2.41
C ASP A 478 -8.78 13.36 -3.47
N LYS A 479 -7.47 13.35 -3.72
CA LYS A 479 -6.88 14.12 -4.82
C LYS A 479 -7.37 13.66 -6.19
N ALA A 480 -7.55 12.35 -6.41
CA ALA A 480 -8.12 11.82 -7.64
C ALA A 480 -9.58 12.26 -7.82
N ILE A 481 -10.39 12.26 -6.75
CA ILE A 481 -11.78 12.78 -6.78
C ILE A 481 -11.79 14.23 -7.23
N LEU A 482 -10.99 15.11 -6.61
CA LEU A 482 -10.89 16.52 -7.01
C LEU A 482 -10.46 16.67 -8.47
N GLN A 483 -9.51 15.86 -8.93
CA GLN A 483 -9.04 15.93 -10.31
C GLN A 483 -10.12 15.49 -11.30
N ILE A 484 -10.90 14.45 -10.99
CA ILE A 484 -12.05 14.04 -11.80
C ILE A 484 -13.12 15.15 -11.83
N GLU A 485 -13.41 15.81 -10.71
CA GLU A 485 -14.33 16.96 -10.68
C GLU A 485 -13.81 18.14 -11.50
N LYS A 486 -12.53 18.48 -11.38
CA LYS A 486 -11.92 19.56 -12.17
C LYS A 486 -11.97 19.24 -13.66
N MET A 487 -11.83 17.97 -14.08
CA MET A 487 -12.02 17.56 -15.47
C MET A 487 -13.45 17.77 -15.96
N VAL A 488 -14.45 17.43 -15.14
CA VAL A 488 -15.89 17.58 -15.47
C VAL A 488 -16.20 19.01 -15.90
N HIS A 489 -15.45 19.99 -15.38
CA HIS A 489 -15.62 21.41 -15.68
C HIS A 489 -14.72 21.96 -16.78
N LYS A 490 -13.81 21.16 -17.38
CA LYS A 490 -12.89 21.60 -18.44
C LYS A 490 -13.11 20.78 -19.73
N SER A 491 -13.31 21.46 -20.86
CA SER A 491 -13.35 20.78 -22.16
C SER A 491 -11.95 20.32 -22.54
N HIS A 492 -11.71 19.01 -22.62
CA HIS A 492 -10.37 18.46 -22.90
C HIS A 492 -10.35 17.60 -24.17
N ASP A 493 -9.45 17.97 -25.10
CA ASP A 493 -9.12 17.23 -26.32
C ASP A 493 -7.96 16.25 -26.05
N GLN A 494 -8.10 15.36 -25.05
CA GLN A 494 -6.98 14.54 -24.55
C GLN A 494 -6.91 13.12 -25.13
N CYS A 495 -5.69 12.68 -25.43
CA CYS A 495 -5.34 11.45 -26.14
C CYS A 495 -5.69 10.13 -25.40
N THR A 496 -6.18 9.14 -26.15
CA THR A 496 -6.60 7.80 -25.70
C THR A 496 -5.48 6.95 -25.09
N SER A 497 -4.19 7.23 -25.32
CA SER A 497 -3.09 6.33 -24.94
C SER A 497 -2.90 6.12 -23.42
N THR A 498 -3.62 6.86 -22.57
CA THR A 498 -3.49 6.83 -21.10
C THR A 498 -4.63 6.11 -20.38
N TYR A 499 -5.65 5.59 -21.08
CA TYR A 499 -6.83 5.01 -20.42
C TYR A 499 -6.48 3.81 -19.53
N LYS A 500 -5.52 2.96 -19.93
CA LYS A 500 -5.14 1.76 -19.17
C LYS A 500 -4.65 2.13 -17.77
N ASN A 501 -3.80 3.13 -17.67
CA ASN A 501 -3.25 3.59 -16.39
C ASN A 501 -4.35 4.20 -15.50
N ILE A 502 -5.30 4.94 -16.09
CA ILE A 502 -6.45 5.51 -15.36
C ILE A 502 -7.34 4.40 -14.81
N VAL A 503 -7.64 3.38 -15.62
CA VAL A 503 -8.43 2.22 -15.20
C VAL A 503 -7.74 1.46 -14.06
N MET A 504 -6.43 1.22 -14.17
CA MET A 504 -5.64 0.60 -13.11
C MET A 504 -5.63 1.45 -11.84
N LEU A 505 -5.48 2.78 -11.94
CA LEU A 505 -5.54 3.68 -10.78
C LEU A 505 -6.88 3.60 -10.06
N LEU A 506 -7.99 3.56 -10.80
CA LEU A 506 -9.32 3.42 -10.21
C LEU A 506 -9.48 2.14 -9.40
N GLU A 507 -8.88 1.03 -9.85
CA GLU A 507 -8.89 -0.24 -9.13
C GLU A 507 -8.00 -0.18 -7.88
N GLN A 508 -6.79 0.34 -8.03
CA GLN A 508 -5.77 0.33 -6.98
C GLN A 508 -6.03 1.38 -5.88
N LEU A 509 -6.73 2.48 -6.17
CA LEU A 509 -7.07 3.52 -5.17
C LEU A 509 -8.15 3.10 -4.17
N GLN A 510 -8.75 1.90 -4.33
CA GLN A 510 -9.67 1.30 -3.36
C GLN A 510 -10.82 2.23 -2.92
N PHE A 511 -11.52 2.83 -3.89
CA PHE A 511 -12.67 3.71 -3.65
C PHE A 511 -13.77 3.03 -2.82
N THR A 512 -14.40 3.77 -1.91
CA THR A 512 -15.55 3.28 -1.14
C THR A 512 -16.84 3.33 -1.97
N ALA A 513 -17.90 2.67 -1.50
CA ALA A 513 -19.22 2.75 -2.12
C ALA A 513 -19.71 4.21 -2.25
N GLY A 514 -19.53 5.01 -1.19
CA GLY A 514 -19.90 6.43 -1.17
C GLY A 514 -19.13 7.24 -2.21
N ASP A 515 -17.81 7.05 -2.30
CA ASP A 515 -16.96 7.75 -3.27
C ASP A 515 -17.39 7.44 -4.72
N ILE A 516 -17.68 6.17 -5.02
CA ILE A 516 -18.11 5.74 -6.37
C ILE A 516 -19.47 6.34 -6.72
N VAL A 517 -20.44 6.29 -5.80
CA VAL A 517 -21.78 6.86 -6.00
C VAL A 517 -21.69 8.37 -6.21
N TYR A 518 -20.85 9.04 -5.45
CA TYR A 518 -20.59 10.46 -5.59
C TYR A 518 -20.02 10.81 -6.97
N LEU A 519 -18.95 10.13 -7.40
CA LEU A 519 -18.33 10.34 -8.71
C LEU A 519 -19.30 10.03 -9.86
N LEU A 520 -20.06 8.92 -9.78
CA LEU A 520 -21.08 8.58 -10.78
C LEU A 520 -22.18 9.64 -10.84
N SER A 521 -22.61 10.17 -9.70
CA SER A 521 -23.59 11.26 -9.64
C SER A 521 -23.05 12.53 -10.28
N THR A 522 -21.78 12.86 -10.05
CA THR A 522 -21.09 14.01 -10.67
C THR A 522 -20.95 13.85 -12.18
N LEU A 523 -20.44 12.71 -12.65
CA LEU A 523 -20.33 12.39 -14.08
C LEU A 523 -21.70 12.35 -14.76
N SER A 524 -22.74 11.90 -14.04
CA SER A 524 -24.10 11.90 -14.57
C SER A 524 -24.59 13.32 -14.89
N LYS A 525 -24.03 14.39 -14.34
CA LYS A 525 -24.47 15.77 -14.64
C LYS A 525 -23.93 16.30 -15.98
N LEU A 526 -22.91 15.67 -16.55
CA LEU A 526 -22.27 16.09 -17.79
C LEU A 526 -23.19 16.04 -19.02
N GLU A 527 -22.86 16.84 -20.03
CA GLU A 527 -23.45 16.71 -21.36
C GLU A 527 -22.94 15.44 -22.08
N LYS A 528 -23.75 14.87 -22.98
CA LYS A 528 -23.46 13.57 -23.62
C LYS A 528 -22.19 13.58 -24.47
N ASN A 529 -21.88 14.72 -25.09
CA ASN A 529 -20.69 14.96 -25.90
C ASN A 529 -19.39 14.84 -25.10
N MET A 530 -19.39 15.06 -23.79
CA MET A 530 -18.20 15.01 -22.92
C MET A 530 -17.64 13.59 -22.75
N PHE A 531 -18.41 12.54 -23.09
CA PHE A 531 -17.96 11.15 -23.05
C PHE A 531 -17.25 10.69 -24.33
N MET A 532 -17.16 11.57 -25.33
CA MET A 532 -16.53 11.32 -26.63
C MET A 532 -15.44 12.35 -26.89
N LEU A 533 -14.35 11.96 -27.54
CA LEU A 533 -13.32 12.90 -27.96
C LEU A 533 -13.77 13.69 -29.19
N LYS A 534 -13.46 14.99 -29.22
CA LYS A 534 -13.79 15.84 -30.37
C LYS A 534 -13.12 15.28 -31.63
N ASN A 535 -13.89 15.12 -32.70
CA ASN A 535 -13.44 14.70 -34.03
C ASN A 535 -12.85 13.28 -34.13
N THR A 536 -13.09 12.40 -33.16
CA THR A 536 -12.70 10.98 -33.24
C THR A 536 -13.85 10.07 -32.83
N SER A 537 -13.87 8.85 -33.34
CA SER A 537 -14.81 7.80 -32.93
C SER A 537 -14.32 7.08 -31.67
N SER A 538 -13.75 7.78 -30.69
CA SER A 538 -13.16 7.17 -29.48
C SER A 538 -13.73 7.79 -28.20
N LEU A 539 -13.74 7.01 -27.13
CA LEU A 539 -14.17 7.46 -25.80
C LEU A 539 -13.22 8.53 -25.25
N SER A 540 -13.77 9.51 -24.54
CA SER A 540 -12.99 10.41 -23.69
C SER A 540 -12.55 9.72 -22.40
N ILE A 541 -11.72 10.39 -21.61
CA ILE A 541 -11.34 9.92 -20.27
C ILE A 541 -12.59 9.66 -19.40
N CYS A 542 -13.55 10.58 -19.40
CA CYS A 542 -14.84 10.37 -18.70
C CYS A 542 -15.61 9.17 -19.28
N GLY A 543 -15.50 8.94 -20.59
CA GLY A 543 -16.04 7.78 -21.29
C GLY A 543 -15.45 6.44 -20.82
N TYR A 544 -14.21 6.40 -20.36
CA TYR A 544 -13.59 5.20 -19.76
C TYR A 544 -13.81 5.09 -18.24
N ILE A 545 -13.82 6.23 -17.52
CA ILE A 545 -14.04 6.26 -16.06
C ILE A 545 -15.45 5.78 -15.71
N PHE A 546 -16.49 6.26 -16.41
CA PHE A 546 -17.88 5.96 -16.08
C PHE A 546 -18.21 4.45 -16.03
N PRO A 547 -17.95 3.65 -17.08
CA PRO A 547 -18.21 2.22 -17.03
C PRO A 547 -17.32 1.52 -16.00
N LYS A 548 -16.09 2.01 -15.76
CA LYS A 548 -15.21 1.39 -14.76
C LYS A 548 -15.71 1.58 -13.33
N LEU A 549 -16.20 2.77 -12.99
CA LEU A 549 -16.83 3.04 -11.69
C LEU A 549 -18.06 2.15 -11.46
N LEU A 550 -18.89 1.93 -12.49
CA LEU A 550 -20.01 0.99 -12.40
C LEU A 550 -19.55 -0.44 -12.12
N GLN A 551 -18.46 -0.89 -12.74
CA GLN A 551 -17.88 -2.21 -12.48
C GLN A 551 -17.35 -2.33 -11.05
N LEU A 552 -16.73 -1.27 -10.50
CA LEU A 552 -16.19 -1.30 -9.13
C LEU A 552 -17.28 -1.49 -8.06
N LEU A 553 -18.54 -1.12 -8.33
CA LEU A 553 -19.67 -1.42 -7.45
C LEU A 553 -19.90 -2.92 -7.22
N TYR A 554 -19.35 -3.78 -8.08
CA TYR A 554 -19.47 -5.23 -7.96
C TYR A 554 -18.50 -5.84 -6.92
N ASN A 555 -17.46 -5.12 -6.49
CA ASN A 555 -16.50 -5.67 -5.54
C ASN A 555 -17.21 -6.10 -4.23
N GLU A 556 -16.91 -7.30 -3.71
CA GLU A 556 -17.68 -7.90 -2.61
C GLU A 556 -17.73 -7.01 -1.36
N ASN A 557 -16.63 -6.30 -1.10
CA ASN A 557 -16.52 -5.36 0.02
C ASN A 557 -17.48 -4.17 -0.13
N ILE A 558 -17.67 -3.67 -1.36
CA ILE A 558 -18.55 -2.54 -1.68
C ILE A 558 -20.03 -2.97 -1.68
N ARG A 559 -20.31 -4.23 -2.08
CA ARG A 559 -21.67 -4.79 -2.13
C ARG A 559 -22.36 -4.80 -0.77
N SER A 560 -21.60 -4.94 0.31
CA SER A 560 -22.13 -4.93 1.68
C SER A 560 -22.78 -3.59 2.08
N ALA A 561 -22.40 -2.48 1.43
CA ALA A 561 -22.91 -1.13 1.67
C ALA A 561 -24.15 -0.80 0.82
N HIS A 562 -25.19 -1.65 0.88
CA HIS A 562 -26.39 -1.50 0.05
C HIS A 562 -27.12 -0.15 0.22
N SER A 563 -27.03 0.49 1.39
CA SER A 563 -27.65 1.81 1.65
C SER A 563 -27.06 2.91 0.76
N GLU A 564 -25.75 2.91 0.54
CA GLU A 564 -25.08 3.95 -0.26
C GLU A 564 -25.39 3.79 -1.75
N VAL A 565 -25.34 2.56 -2.27
CA VAL A 565 -25.61 2.30 -3.69
C VAL A 565 -27.07 2.55 -4.07
N SER A 566 -28.00 2.44 -3.11
CA SER A 566 -29.42 2.75 -3.33
C SER A 566 -29.70 4.21 -3.71
N LYS A 567 -28.74 5.12 -3.50
CA LYS A 567 -28.82 6.52 -3.97
C LYS A 567 -28.78 6.63 -5.51
N LEU A 568 -28.30 5.60 -6.22
CA LEU A 568 -28.35 5.52 -7.68
C LEU A 568 -29.73 5.05 -8.14
N ASP A 569 -30.61 6.02 -8.36
CA ASP A 569 -32.01 5.78 -8.66
C ASP A 569 -32.31 5.52 -10.16
N THR A 570 -33.61 5.40 -10.47
CA THR A 570 -34.08 5.24 -11.85
C THR A 570 -33.75 6.42 -12.76
N HIS A 571 -33.58 7.64 -12.22
CA HIS A 571 -33.20 8.81 -12.99
C HIS A 571 -31.74 8.72 -13.45
N PHE A 572 -30.83 8.28 -12.56
CA PHE A 572 -29.45 7.98 -12.93
C PHE A 572 -29.39 6.97 -14.08
N VAL A 573 -30.15 5.86 -13.99
CA VAL A 573 -30.17 4.82 -15.04
C VAL A 573 -30.71 5.35 -16.37
N LYS A 574 -31.81 6.11 -16.37
CA LYS A 574 -32.30 6.77 -17.59
C LYS A 574 -31.20 7.59 -18.26
N LYS A 575 -30.46 8.35 -17.46
CA LYS A 575 -29.40 9.22 -17.95
C LYS A 575 -28.22 8.43 -18.53
N ALA A 576 -27.77 7.38 -17.84
CA ALA A 576 -26.72 6.48 -18.30
C ALA A 576 -27.05 5.80 -19.64
N PHE A 577 -28.27 5.29 -19.80
CA PHE A 577 -28.72 4.73 -21.08
C PHE A 577 -28.83 5.79 -22.18
N SER A 578 -29.21 7.02 -21.82
CA SER A 578 -29.23 8.13 -22.76
C SER A 578 -27.84 8.48 -23.31
N TYR A 579 -26.78 8.24 -22.52
CA TYR A 579 -25.38 8.39 -22.94
C TYR A 579 -24.94 7.22 -23.82
N LEU A 580 -25.24 5.98 -23.41
CA LEU A 580 -24.96 4.80 -24.22
C LEU A 580 -25.57 4.92 -25.64
N ILE A 581 -26.84 5.34 -25.73
CA ILE A 581 -27.50 5.54 -27.03
C ILE A 581 -26.79 6.60 -27.86
N PHE A 582 -26.38 7.72 -27.25
CA PHE A 582 -25.64 8.79 -27.93
C PHE A 582 -24.29 8.29 -28.46
N LEU A 583 -23.50 7.59 -27.63
CA LEU A 583 -22.22 7.01 -28.03
C LEU A 583 -22.38 5.98 -29.14
N LYS A 584 -23.41 5.13 -29.05
CA LYS A 584 -23.76 4.18 -30.13
C LYS A 584 -24.11 4.94 -31.40
N GLN A 585 -24.92 5.98 -31.35
CA GLN A 585 -25.29 6.81 -32.51
C GLN A 585 -24.08 7.36 -33.26
N HIS A 586 -23.05 7.79 -32.53
CA HIS A 586 -21.82 8.36 -33.08
C HIS A 586 -20.73 7.32 -33.45
N HIS A 587 -21.05 6.02 -33.41
CA HIS A 587 -20.12 4.93 -33.80
C HIS A 587 -18.80 4.93 -33.01
N VAL A 588 -18.87 5.25 -31.71
CA VAL A 588 -17.69 5.27 -30.84
C VAL A 588 -17.16 3.84 -30.61
N SER A 589 -15.84 3.66 -30.71
CA SER A 589 -15.10 2.44 -30.41
C SER A 589 -15.17 2.10 -28.91
N ASP A 590 -14.97 0.83 -28.54
CA ASP A 590 -15.00 0.35 -27.15
C ASP A 590 -16.33 0.56 -26.39
N ILE A 591 -17.43 0.80 -27.11
CA ILE A 591 -18.77 0.94 -26.53
C ILE A 591 -19.20 -0.30 -25.72
N ASN A 592 -18.62 -1.45 -26.03
CA ASN A 592 -18.82 -2.71 -25.31
C ASN A 592 -18.51 -2.57 -23.81
N LEU A 593 -17.59 -1.69 -23.39
CA LEU A 593 -17.31 -1.43 -21.98
C LEU A 593 -18.55 -0.88 -21.25
N TRP A 594 -19.30 0.02 -21.90
CA TRP A 594 -20.53 0.57 -21.34
C TRP A 594 -21.65 -0.46 -21.30
N GLU A 595 -21.78 -1.27 -22.35
CA GLU A 595 -22.83 -2.29 -22.42
C GLU A 595 -22.64 -3.35 -21.33
N THR A 596 -21.42 -3.85 -21.15
CA THR A 596 -21.07 -4.81 -20.10
C THR A 596 -21.28 -4.21 -18.71
N ALA A 597 -20.76 -3.01 -18.44
CA ALA A 597 -20.86 -2.39 -17.12
C ALA A 597 -22.33 -2.11 -16.72
N LEU A 598 -23.17 -1.66 -17.65
CA LEU A 598 -24.59 -1.42 -17.39
C LEU A 598 -25.37 -2.72 -17.21
N GLN A 599 -25.03 -3.77 -17.97
CA GLN A 599 -25.62 -5.09 -17.77
C GLN A 599 -25.32 -5.63 -16.38
N GLU A 600 -24.05 -5.58 -15.95
CA GLU A 600 -23.61 -6.02 -14.63
C GLU A 600 -24.32 -5.22 -13.53
N TYR A 601 -24.38 -3.89 -13.66
CA TYR A 601 -25.11 -3.04 -12.71
C TYR A 601 -26.59 -3.45 -12.58
N LEU A 602 -27.31 -3.61 -13.69
CA LEU A 602 -28.74 -3.98 -13.65
C LEU A 602 -28.99 -5.41 -13.18
N TYR A 603 -28.01 -6.30 -13.35
CA TYR A 603 -28.07 -7.65 -12.79
C TYR A 603 -28.15 -7.60 -11.25
N TYR A 604 -27.35 -6.74 -10.62
CA TYR A 604 -27.32 -6.57 -9.15
C TYR A 604 -28.41 -5.62 -8.63
N PHE A 605 -28.82 -4.63 -9.41
CA PHE A 605 -29.87 -3.67 -9.05
C PHE A 605 -31.08 -3.79 -9.99
N PRO A 606 -31.79 -4.93 -10.00
CA PRO A 606 -32.85 -5.20 -10.99
C PRO A 606 -34.07 -4.29 -10.86
N HIS A 607 -34.29 -3.67 -9.69
CA HIS A 607 -35.36 -2.69 -9.50
C HIS A 607 -35.21 -1.46 -10.40
N ASN A 608 -33.97 -1.13 -10.80
CA ASN A 608 -33.69 0.00 -11.69
C ASN A 608 -34.01 -0.29 -13.16
N ILE A 609 -34.35 -1.53 -13.54
CA ILE A 609 -34.76 -1.87 -14.92
C ILE A 609 -36.02 -1.11 -15.34
N ALA A 610 -36.91 -0.79 -14.39
CA ALA A 610 -38.12 0.00 -14.64
C ALA A 610 -37.84 1.40 -15.21
N ALA A 611 -36.60 1.88 -15.09
CA ALA A 611 -36.14 3.13 -15.70
C ALA A 611 -36.13 3.11 -17.24
N ILE A 612 -36.06 1.92 -17.86
CA ILE A 612 -35.85 1.76 -19.30
C ILE A 612 -37.20 1.68 -20.01
N ASP A 613 -37.59 2.78 -20.65
CA ASP A 613 -38.83 2.83 -21.42
C ASP A 613 -38.71 2.15 -22.79
N THR A 614 -39.85 1.95 -23.45
CA THR A 614 -39.93 1.29 -24.76
C THR A 614 -39.14 2.04 -25.85
N ASN A 615 -38.99 3.36 -25.75
CA ASN A 615 -38.29 4.17 -26.74
C ASN A 615 -36.76 4.04 -26.60
N THR A 616 -36.28 4.03 -25.37
CA THR A 616 -34.89 3.77 -24.99
C THR A 616 -34.51 2.36 -25.45
N PHE A 617 -35.35 1.37 -25.15
CA PHE A 617 -35.14 -0.01 -25.58
C PHE A 617 -35.09 -0.17 -27.11
N LYS A 618 -36.04 0.42 -27.84
CA LYS A 618 -36.01 0.45 -29.33
C LYS A 618 -34.75 1.12 -29.87
N SER A 619 -34.27 2.17 -29.22
CA SER A 619 -33.07 2.90 -29.65
C SER A 619 -31.79 2.08 -29.49
N ILE A 620 -31.72 1.21 -28.47
CA ILE A 620 -30.62 0.25 -28.29
C ILE A 620 -30.64 -0.81 -29.40
N LEU A 621 -31.83 -1.24 -29.83
CA LEU A 621 -32.05 -2.26 -30.87
C LEU A 621 -31.82 -1.76 -32.31
N ARG A 622 -31.85 -0.45 -32.55
CA ARG A 622 -31.79 0.15 -33.91
C ARG A 622 -30.44 0.00 -34.63
N LYS A 623 -29.38 -0.48 -33.99
CA LYS A 623 -28.05 -0.72 -34.60
C LYS A 623 -27.74 -2.22 -34.63
N ASN A 624 -26.81 -2.62 -35.51
CA ASN A 624 -26.40 -4.02 -35.68
C ASN A 624 -26.17 -4.72 -34.33
N ILE A 625 -26.80 -5.88 -34.15
CA ILE A 625 -26.63 -6.70 -32.96
C ILE A 625 -25.26 -7.38 -33.07
N GLU A 626 -24.35 -6.99 -32.20
CA GLU A 626 -23.03 -7.60 -32.04
C GLU A 626 -23.06 -8.54 -30.83
N VAL A 627 -22.12 -9.49 -30.75
CA VAL A 627 -22.10 -10.51 -29.68
C VAL A 627 -22.10 -9.88 -28.28
N THR A 628 -21.49 -8.71 -28.13
CA THR A 628 -21.39 -7.93 -26.89
C THR A 628 -22.72 -7.28 -26.48
N ASN A 629 -23.40 -6.60 -27.41
CA ASN A 629 -24.69 -5.97 -27.14
C ASN A 629 -25.85 -6.97 -26.98
N ALA A 630 -25.68 -8.18 -27.50
CA ALA A 630 -26.66 -9.25 -27.39
C ALA A 630 -26.88 -9.69 -25.93
N GLN A 631 -25.87 -9.62 -25.08
CA GLN A 631 -26.02 -10.00 -23.67
C GLN A 631 -26.91 -9.00 -22.91
N LEU A 632 -26.66 -7.70 -23.07
CA LEU A 632 -27.48 -6.65 -22.47
C LEU A 632 -28.92 -6.69 -22.99
N ILE A 633 -29.11 -6.84 -24.31
CA ILE A 633 -30.45 -6.92 -24.93
C ILE A 633 -31.21 -8.15 -24.42
N SER A 634 -30.55 -9.32 -24.37
CA SER A 634 -31.14 -10.57 -23.87
C SER A 634 -31.54 -10.43 -22.40
N PHE A 635 -30.67 -9.82 -21.59
CA PHE A 635 -30.92 -9.55 -20.20
C PHE A 635 -32.17 -8.66 -20.01
N LEU A 636 -32.25 -7.54 -20.74
CA LEU A 636 -33.39 -6.62 -20.69
C LEU A 636 -34.70 -7.28 -21.15
N LEU A 637 -34.67 -8.10 -22.19
CA LEU A 637 -35.83 -8.86 -22.67
C LEU A 637 -36.31 -9.90 -21.65
N SER A 638 -35.38 -10.58 -20.95
CA SER A 638 -35.71 -11.61 -19.98
C SER A 638 -36.37 -11.05 -18.70
N ARG A 639 -36.10 -9.77 -18.37
CA ARG A 639 -36.56 -9.13 -17.14
C ARG A 639 -37.71 -8.15 -17.33
N ASN A 640 -37.91 -7.59 -18.53
CA ASN A 640 -39.09 -6.79 -18.84
C ASN A 640 -40.28 -7.67 -19.23
N ARG A 641 -41.26 -7.83 -18.33
CA ARG A 641 -42.53 -8.52 -18.62
C ARG A 641 -43.48 -7.73 -19.55
N GLY A 642 -43.01 -6.64 -20.17
CA GLY A 642 -43.91 -5.63 -20.77
C GLY A 642 -43.44 -4.78 -21.95
N PRO A 643 -42.51 -5.16 -22.86
CA PRO A 643 -42.57 -4.56 -24.18
C PRO A 643 -43.74 -5.19 -24.94
N PRO A 644 -44.74 -4.41 -25.41
CA PRO A 644 -45.81 -4.97 -26.23
C PRO A 644 -45.18 -5.59 -27.48
N VAL A 645 -45.60 -6.81 -27.83
CA VAL A 645 -45.11 -7.59 -28.98
C VAL A 645 -45.05 -6.75 -30.28
N SER A 646 -45.91 -5.75 -30.43
CA SER A 646 -45.92 -4.77 -31.53
C SER A 646 -44.66 -3.89 -31.65
N SER A 647 -43.92 -3.69 -30.56
CA SER A 647 -42.66 -2.93 -30.53
C SER A 647 -41.43 -3.72 -31.00
N ILE A 648 -41.55 -5.06 -31.03
CA ILE A 648 -40.50 -6.00 -31.43
C ILE A 648 -40.71 -6.48 -32.88
N LEU A 649 -41.94 -6.42 -33.39
CA LEU A 649 -42.31 -6.84 -34.75
C LEU A 649 -41.42 -6.27 -35.89
N PRO A 650 -41.00 -4.99 -35.88
CA PRO A 650 -40.12 -4.44 -36.92
C PRO A 650 -38.68 -5.00 -36.89
N TYR A 651 -38.33 -5.71 -35.80
CA TYR A 651 -37.02 -6.32 -35.57
C TYR A 651 -37.12 -7.85 -35.52
N ALA A 652 -38.22 -8.44 -36.01
CA ALA A 652 -38.45 -9.89 -35.99
C ALA A 652 -37.33 -10.67 -36.71
N ASP A 653 -36.75 -10.12 -37.78
CA ASP A 653 -35.60 -10.71 -38.47
C ASP A 653 -34.33 -10.69 -37.60
N TYR A 654 -34.13 -9.64 -36.80
CA TYR A 654 -33.06 -9.57 -35.83
C TYR A 654 -33.31 -10.50 -34.64
N VAL A 655 -34.55 -10.66 -34.18
CA VAL A 655 -34.92 -11.64 -33.14
C VAL A 655 -34.75 -13.07 -33.67
N ALA A 656 -34.99 -13.33 -34.95
CA ALA A 656 -34.69 -14.62 -35.58
C ALA A 656 -33.18 -14.89 -35.62
N GLN A 657 -32.36 -13.90 -35.99
CA GLN A 657 -30.89 -13.97 -35.87
C GLN A 657 -30.44 -14.13 -34.41
N PHE A 658 -31.08 -13.44 -33.47
CA PHE A 658 -30.82 -13.53 -32.03
C PHE A 658 -31.14 -14.92 -31.48
N THR A 659 -32.25 -15.50 -31.93
CA THR A 659 -32.67 -16.87 -31.60
C THR A 659 -31.69 -17.87 -32.20
N LEU A 660 -31.14 -17.60 -33.39
CA LEU A 660 -30.09 -18.40 -34.03
C LEU A 660 -28.77 -18.32 -33.25
N ILE A 661 -28.36 -17.13 -32.81
CA ILE A 661 -27.14 -16.89 -32.01
C ILE A 661 -27.28 -17.56 -30.64
N ILE A 662 -28.39 -17.33 -29.92
CA ILE A 662 -28.68 -18.01 -28.65
C ILE A 662 -28.74 -19.53 -28.85
N ARG A 663 -29.40 -20.04 -29.89
CA ARG A 663 -29.48 -21.47 -30.19
C ARG A 663 -28.10 -22.08 -30.51
N ASN A 664 -27.24 -21.36 -31.22
CA ASN A 664 -25.88 -21.81 -31.52
C ASN A 664 -24.96 -21.73 -30.30
N TRP A 665 -25.10 -20.71 -29.46
CA TRP A 665 -24.36 -20.58 -28.20
C TRP A 665 -24.80 -21.65 -27.18
N THR A 666 -26.11 -21.89 -27.07
CA THR A 666 -26.68 -22.95 -26.21
C THR A 666 -26.23 -24.33 -26.69
N ARG A 667 -26.15 -24.57 -28.01
CA ARG A 667 -25.55 -25.78 -28.58
C ARG A 667 -24.07 -25.93 -28.27
N ALA A 668 -23.28 -24.86 -28.36
CA ALA A 668 -21.85 -24.88 -28.04
C ALA A 668 -21.58 -25.12 -26.54
N LEU A 669 -22.46 -24.59 -25.67
CA LEU A 669 -22.41 -24.80 -24.22
C LEU A 669 -22.90 -26.21 -23.84
N LEU A 670 -23.93 -26.71 -24.54
CA LEU A 670 -24.40 -28.10 -24.41
C LEU A 670 -23.40 -29.10 -24.96
N SER A 671 -22.69 -28.83 -26.05
CA SER A 671 -21.65 -29.73 -26.58
C SER A 671 -20.43 -29.79 -25.67
N ARG A 672 -20.07 -28.69 -24.98
CA ARG A 672 -19.04 -28.67 -23.92
C ARG A 672 -19.47 -29.33 -22.60
N LYS A 673 -20.76 -29.32 -22.24
CA LYS A 673 -21.29 -30.02 -21.05
C LYS A 673 -21.61 -31.50 -21.31
N LEU A 674 -22.00 -31.87 -22.52
CA LEU A 674 -22.28 -33.26 -22.92
C LEU A 674 -21.01 -34.10 -23.08
N SER A 675 -19.83 -33.48 -23.15
CA SER A 675 -18.54 -34.18 -23.05
C SER A 675 -18.12 -34.47 -21.60
N THR A 676 -18.86 -34.02 -20.57
CA THR A 676 -18.42 -34.10 -19.16
C THR A 676 -19.40 -34.68 -18.15
N SER A 677 -20.66 -35.03 -18.47
CA SER A 677 -21.41 -35.96 -17.58
C SER A 677 -22.62 -36.63 -18.26
N SER A 678 -22.80 -37.92 -17.99
CA SER A 678 -23.89 -38.76 -18.51
C SER A 678 -25.23 -38.59 -17.78
N VAL A 679 -25.30 -37.72 -16.76
CA VAL A 679 -26.44 -37.69 -15.81
C VAL A 679 -27.51 -36.64 -16.16
N ALA A 680 -27.26 -35.72 -17.12
CA ALA A 680 -28.16 -34.61 -17.42
C ALA A 680 -29.23 -34.87 -18.51
N ARG A 681 -29.53 -36.13 -18.87
CA ARG A 681 -30.51 -36.44 -19.95
C ARG A 681 -31.97 -36.47 -19.50
N THR A 682 -32.28 -36.59 -18.21
CA THR A 682 -33.64 -36.94 -17.76
C THR A 682 -34.45 -35.78 -17.15
N GLN A 683 -33.84 -34.62 -16.87
CA GLN A 683 -34.53 -33.50 -16.20
C GLN A 683 -34.84 -32.28 -17.09
N LEU A 684 -34.40 -32.23 -18.35
CA LEU A 684 -34.60 -31.06 -19.23
C LEU A 684 -35.81 -31.13 -20.17
N CYS A 685 -36.50 -32.26 -20.28
CA CYS A 685 -37.62 -32.44 -21.23
C CYS A 685 -38.94 -31.72 -20.88
N PRO A 686 -39.33 -31.47 -19.60
CA PRO A 686 -40.62 -30.83 -19.32
C PRO A 686 -40.64 -29.32 -19.59
N LEU A 687 -39.54 -28.61 -19.34
CA LEU A 687 -39.44 -27.15 -19.50
C LEU A 687 -39.43 -26.66 -20.97
N LEU A 688 -39.15 -27.55 -21.92
CA LEU A 688 -39.17 -27.25 -23.36
C LEU A 688 -40.59 -27.31 -23.97
N ARG A 689 -41.54 -28.01 -23.33
CA ARG A 689 -42.93 -28.12 -23.81
C ARG A 689 -43.78 -26.89 -23.50
N GLU A 690 -43.51 -26.17 -22.41
CA GLU A 690 -44.28 -24.96 -22.08
C GLU A 690 -43.89 -23.72 -22.92
N ARG A 691 -42.67 -23.70 -23.49
CA ARG A 691 -42.21 -22.57 -24.34
C ARG A 691 -42.63 -22.66 -25.81
N THR A 692 -43.19 -23.77 -26.27
CA THR A 692 -43.61 -23.96 -27.67
C THR A 692 -45.05 -23.52 -27.95
N SER A 693 -45.91 -23.33 -26.94
CA SER A 693 -47.29 -22.88 -27.16
C SER A 693 -47.39 -21.42 -27.62
N TYR A 694 -46.44 -20.57 -27.19
CA TYR A 694 -46.36 -19.16 -27.56
C TYR A 694 -46.04 -18.93 -29.06
N TYR A 695 -45.42 -19.92 -29.72
CA TYR A 695 -45.03 -19.84 -31.14
C TYR A 695 -46.15 -20.17 -32.13
N SER A 696 -47.19 -20.89 -31.69
CA SER A 696 -48.33 -21.26 -32.56
C SER A 696 -49.23 -20.07 -32.90
N LEU A 697 -49.22 -19.00 -32.09
CA LEU A 697 -50.07 -17.83 -32.28
C LEU A 697 -49.50 -16.84 -33.32
N VAL A 698 -48.18 -16.82 -33.50
CA VAL A 698 -47.49 -15.88 -34.42
C VAL A 698 -47.48 -16.41 -35.85
N HIS A 699 -47.44 -17.74 -36.05
CA HIS A 699 -47.42 -18.33 -37.39
C HIS A 699 -48.76 -18.37 -38.13
N ARG A 700 -49.90 -18.14 -37.45
CA ARG A 700 -51.24 -18.17 -38.10
C ARG A 700 -51.64 -16.89 -38.84
N LYS A 701 -50.83 -15.83 -38.84
CA LYS A 701 -51.20 -14.53 -39.46
C LYS A 701 -50.36 -14.09 -40.66
N THR A 702 -49.40 -14.87 -41.11
CA THR A 702 -48.59 -14.55 -42.29
C THR A 702 -48.45 -15.79 -43.18
N THR A 703 -49.12 -15.72 -44.34
CA THR A 703 -48.90 -16.36 -45.66
C THR A 703 -50.02 -17.28 -46.16
N PHE A 704 -50.91 -16.68 -46.95
CA PHE A 704 -51.40 -17.21 -48.22
C PHE A 704 -50.45 -16.67 -49.30
N VAL A 705 -49.96 -17.54 -50.19
CA VAL A 705 -49.67 -17.35 -51.63
C VAL A 705 -48.93 -18.61 -52.07
N ASP A 706 -49.54 -19.33 -53.01
CA ASP A 706 -49.10 -20.58 -53.62
C ASP A 706 -47.80 -20.42 -54.42
N SER A 707 -46.98 -21.48 -54.45
CA SER A 707 -46.48 -22.08 -55.70
C SER A 707 -45.67 -23.33 -55.42
N GLU A 708 -45.97 -24.34 -56.21
CA GLU A 708 -45.51 -25.72 -56.19
C GLU A 708 -44.00 -25.85 -56.44
N ILE A 709 -43.31 -26.71 -55.67
CA ILE A 709 -42.17 -27.49 -56.20
C ILE A 709 -42.25 -28.92 -55.64
N VAL A 710 -42.16 -29.84 -56.60
CA VAL A 710 -42.32 -31.29 -56.59
C VAL A 710 -41.29 -32.01 -55.70
N VAL A 711 -41.78 -32.98 -54.93
CA VAL A 711 -40.99 -34.00 -54.20
C VAL A 711 -40.69 -35.17 -55.14
N PRO A 712 -39.50 -35.79 -55.06
CA PRO A 712 -39.50 -37.22 -54.83
C PRO A 712 -38.49 -37.66 -53.76
N CYS A 713 -38.94 -38.62 -52.96
CA CYS A 713 -38.14 -39.40 -52.01
C CYS A 713 -37.98 -40.84 -52.60
N PRO A 714 -37.32 -41.79 -51.91
CA PRO A 714 -35.97 -42.25 -52.18
C PRO A 714 -35.92 -43.74 -52.61
N GLN A 715 -34.78 -44.25 -53.09
CA GLN A 715 -34.50 -45.69 -53.02
C GLN A 715 -33.03 -46.02 -52.70
N GLU A 716 -32.89 -46.95 -51.76
CA GLU A 716 -31.70 -47.66 -51.32
C GLU A 716 -31.16 -48.62 -52.40
N GLY A 717 -29.88 -48.97 -52.31
CA GLY A 717 -29.33 -50.12 -53.07
C GLY A 717 -27.81 -50.29 -52.90
N ARG A 718 -27.41 -51.34 -52.19
CA ARG A 718 -26.03 -51.79 -51.91
C ARG A 718 -25.40 -52.52 -53.09
N GLU A 719 -24.05 -52.52 -53.18
CA GLU A 719 -23.15 -53.68 -53.42
C GLU A 719 -21.67 -53.18 -53.51
N ASN A 720 -20.73 -53.60 -52.64
CA ASN A 720 -19.72 -54.70 -52.80
C ASN A 720 -18.79 -54.53 -54.02
N GLN A 721 -17.46 -54.77 -54.05
CA GLN A 721 -16.43 -55.35 -53.16
C GLN A 721 -15.04 -55.23 -53.87
N ARG A 722 -13.93 -55.12 -53.09
CA ARG A 722 -12.53 -55.60 -53.36
C ARG A 722 -11.72 -54.93 -54.52
N HIS A 723 -10.39 -54.78 -54.54
CA HIS A 723 -9.25 -55.54 -54.00
C HIS A 723 -7.94 -54.68 -53.90
N LEU A 724 -7.09 -55.01 -52.92
CA LEU A 724 -5.60 -55.14 -52.90
C LEU A 724 -4.66 -53.98 -53.33
N GLY A 725 -3.64 -53.72 -52.49
CA GLY A 725 -2.33 -53.22 -52.96
C GLY A 725 -1.40 -52.51 -51.96
N CYS A 726 -0.68 -53.28 -51.13
CA CYS A 726 0.68 -53.12 -50.55
C CYS A 726 1.40 -51.76 -50.34
N LEU A 727 1.94 -51.58 -49.11
CA LEU A 727 3.37 -51.41 -48.71
C LEU A 727 4.34 -50.72 -49.72
N ALA A 728 5.32 -49.86 -49.39
CA ALA A 728 5.92 -49.38 -48.14
C ALA A 728 6.95 -48.25 -48.46
N THR A 729 7.32 -47.48 -47.43
CA THR A 729 8.67 -46.96 -47.08
C THR A 729 9.50 -46.00 -47.98
N VAL A 730 9.91 -44.91 -47.30
CA VAL A 730 11.27 -44.32 -47.16
C VAL A 730 11.64 -43.06 -47.98
N SER A 731 12.29 -42.17 -47.22
CA SER A 731 12.96 -40.88 -47.45
C SER A 731 13.95 -40.87 -48.63
N SER A 732 14.53 -39.77 -49.13
CA SER A 732 14.88 -38.44 -48.59
C SER A 732 15.29 -37.52 -49.76
N HIS A 733 15.40 -36.22 -49.46
CA HIS A 733 16.15 -35.15 -50.16
C HIS A 733 15.59 -34.63 -51.49
N HIS A 734 15.04 -33.41 -51.45
CA HIS A 734 15.89 -32.20 -51.55
C HIS A 734 15.34 -31.07 -50.70
#